data_AF-A0A6I3IQM2-F1
#
_entry.id   AF-A0A6I3IQM2-F1
#
_cell.length_a   1.000
_cell.length_b   1.000
_cell.length_c   1.000
_cell.angle_alpha   90.00
_cell.angle_beta   90.00
_cell.angle_gamma   90.00
#
_symmetry.space_group_name_H-M   'P 1'
#
loop_
_entity.id
_entity.type
_entity.pdbx_description
1 polymer ?
#
loop_
_entity_poly.entity_id
_entity_poly.type
_entity_poly.pdbx_seq_one_letter_code
_entity_poly.pdbx_strand_id
1 'polypeptide(L)'
;MANRERYTVFSIRKFKAGVASVLIASGLVIFLGHQTSVQADEISESKIEEISAPQANEEAPKINDEQEIEPVLEQQRPKEEEVGIKATEGEEKISDESPFRARPATDVTPDVVKSEINDTINAETELPAAYLEKANADGSGPFLAGVNSTIPFEAFGGDGMLTRTLLKEAKDAPWSDNGTANNPAILPVESLPPKTYFYQVALDGEATGKTGQELINALKDAGTNTYTATVNVFGNKNGQADEDNVVATRKVKVTINGLTAATDVKKAVEENIKAETTLPAAYLEKANADGSGPFLAGVNGTIPFEAFGGDGMLTRLLLKASENAPWSDNGSAMNAPILPLDKLAKGQYFYQVALEGEAAGKTGKDLLDALKKAGTNTYTATVKVFGNKDGKADESNVVAERQVKLNVNGLTAATDVKKAVEDNIKAETTLPAAYLEKANADGSGPFLAGVNGTIPFEAFGGDGMLTRLLLKASENAPWSDNGADMHAPILPLDKLAKGQYFYQVSLKEVADKTGQELITALKDAGTQTYTAIVKVFGNKDGKADESNVVATREVKVNINGLTAVESVTKAVAENIKAETTVPAAYLEKANADGSGPFLAGVNGTIPFEAFGGDGMLTRLLLKASETAPWSDNGSDMNAPILPLDKLAKGQYFYQVALEGEDVAMKTGKDLLDALKKAGTNTYTATVNVFGNKDGKADESNVVATRKVKVTINGLTAVEDVKKAVEGNIKEETTVPAAYLEKANADGTGPFLAGVNGTIPFEFFGGDGMLTRLLLKASETAPWSDNGSAKNAPILPLDKLAKGQYFYQVSLEGEDVAMKTGKDLLDALKKAGTNTYTATVNVFGNKNGKADEDNVVATRKVKVTINGLTAVENVKDAIELNLKAKTEVPAAYLEKANADGTGPFLAGVNGTIPFEFFGGDGMLTRLLLKASETAPWSDNGSAMNPALQALESLTNGQYFYQVALDGPATGKTGQELLNALKAAGTHTYTATVKVFGNKDGKADESNVVATRQVFLSIFGFGGSTRKIEKQTEQNQLPTAPAMPNNMVQNSQTPMQENMKAQVDQVHPMTNMKQNTAAMMDDKMMKKELPQTGSESSATLTLIGMALASFAGFALRKKSENE
;
A
#
# COMPACT_ATOMS: atom_id res chain seq x y z
N MET A 1 17.34 -27.54 41.98
CA MET A 1 15.87 -27.60 42.19
C MET A 1 15.29 -26.59 41.19
N ALA A 2 14.89 -27.00 39.98
CA ALA A 2 13.72 -27.82 39.62
C ALA A 2 12.44 -26.95 39.57
N ASN A 3 11.59 -26.97 38.52
CA ASN A 3 11.64 -27.69 37.25
C ASN A 3 11.00 -26.86 36.12
N ARG A 4 11.43 -27.05 34.87
CA ARG A 4 10.88 -26.38 33.68
C ARG A 4 10.78 -27.36 32.50
N GLU A 5 9.65 -28.06 32.40
CA GLU A 5 9.25 -28.96 31.30
C GLU A 5 7.72 -29.05 31.31
N ARG A 6 6.95 -29.25 30.23
CA ARG A 6 7.13 -29.20 28.75
C ARG A 6 5.69 -29.23 28.19
N TYR A 7 5.35 -28.49 27.13
CA TYR A 7 4.35 -28.96 26.15
C TYR A 7 4.62 -28.39 24.74
N THR A 8 5.17 -29.27 23.90
CA THR A 8 5.01 -29.43 22.43
C THR A 8 4.57 -28.23 21.57
N VAL A 9 5.50 -27.75 20.74
CA VAL A 9 5.22 -27.06 19.47
C VAL A 9 5.02 -28.08 18.35
N PHE A 10 3.90 -28.02 17.63
CA PHE A 10 3.74 -28.74 16.36
C PHE A 10 4.17 -27.87 15.17
N SER A 11 5.18 -28.31 14.42
CA SER A 11 5.63 -27.66 13.20
C SER A 11 4.75 -28.05 12.00
N ILE A 12 4.00 -27.10 11.44
CA ILE A 12 3.39 -27.27 10.11
C ILE A 12 4.38 -26.78 9.05
N ARG A 13 4.74 -27.68 8.12
CA ARG A 13 5.69 -27.39 7.04
C ARG A 13 4.99 -26.55 5.96
N LYS A 14 5.61 -25.44 5.54
CA LYS A 14 5.19 -24.71 4.34
C LYS A 14 5.46 -25.56 3.10
N PHE A 15 4.42 -26.12 2.48
CA PHE A 15 4.53 -26.70 1.14
C PHE A 15 4.69 -25.55 0.13
N LYS A 16 5.85 -25.46 -0.53
CA LYS A 16 6.01 -24.68 -1.76
C LYS A 16 5.61 -25.57 -2.93
N ALA A 17 4.43 -25.36 -3.50
CA ALA A 17 4.13 -25.83 -4.85
C ALA A 17 4.64 -24.76 -5.84
N GLY A 18 5.65 -25.10 -6.65
CA GLY A 18 6.12 -24.23 -7.71
C GLY A 18 5.20 -24.33 -8.93
N VAL A 19 4.66 -23.21 -9.40
CA VAL A 19 3.98 -23.15 -10.69
C VAL A 19 5.05 -23.09 -11.78
N ALA A 20 5.19 -24.20 -12.51
CA ALA A 20 6.04 -24.25 -13.70
C ALA A 20 5.32 -23.59 -14.88
N SER A 21 6.01 -22.69 -15.57
CA SER A 21 5.52 -22.08 -16.81
C SER A 21 5.39 -23.13 -17.91
N VAL A 22 4.22 -23.20 -18.55
CA VAL A 22 4.03 -23.94 -19.80
C VAL A 22 3.61 -22.95 -20.88
N LEU A 23 4.53 -22.70 -21.82
CA LEU A 23 4.24 -22.02 -23.08
C LEU A 23 3.49 -22.97 -24.01
N ILE A 24 2.30 -22.59 -24.47
CA ILE A 24 1.67 -23.16 -25.66
C ILE A 24 1.41 -22.02 -26.63
N ALA A 25 2.00 -22.12 -27.82
CA ALA A 25 1.77 -21.22 -28.94
C ALA A 25 0.77 -21.85 -29.93
N SER A 26 0.26 -21.03 -30.86
CA SER A 26 -0.80 -21.30 -31.86
C SER A 26 -2.23 -21.14 -31.29
N GLY A 27 -3.19 -20.48 -31.93
CA GLY A 27 -3.20 -19.75 -33.22
C GLY A 27 -4.47 -20.05 -34.03
N LEU A 28 -5.04 -19.05 -34.73
CA LEU A 28 -6.25 -19.14 -35.62
C LEU A 28 -7.59 -19.41 -34.86
N VAL A 29 -8.82 -19.04 -35.28
CA VAL A 29 -9.42 -18.41 -36.48
C VAL A 29 -10.53 -17.42 -36.06
N ILE A 30 -10.81 -16.37 -36.84
CA ILE A 30 -12.01 -15.50 -36.71
C ILE A 30 -13.21 -16.15 -37.42
N PHE A 31 -14.39 -16.24 -36.79
CA PHE A 31 -15.66 -16.43 -37.52
C PHE A 31 -16.83 -15.66 -36.91
N LEU A 32 -17.72 -15.19 -37.78
CA LEU A 32 -18.88 -14.35 -37.46
C LEU A 32 -20.10 -15.19 -37.02
N GLY A 33 -20.96 -14.60 -36.17
CA GLY A 33 -22.27 -15.16 -35.82
C GLY A 33 -23.20 -14.09 -35.23
N HIS A 34 -24.32 -13.81 -35.90
CA HIS A 34 -25.26 -12.76 -35.51
C HIS A 34 -26.11 -13.13 -34.28
N GLN A 35 -26.47 -12.11 -33.49
CA GLN A 35 -27.74 -12.06 -32.76
C GLN A 35 -28.45 -10.74 -33.06
N THR A 36 -29.76 -10.80 -33.23
CA THR A 36 -30.58 -9.74 -33.83
C THR A 36 -31.09 -8.74 -32.81
N SER A 37 -31.07 -7.46 -33.18
CA SER A 37 -31.79 -6.39 -32.51
C SER A 37 -33.30 -6.46 -32.75
N VAL A 38 -34.10 -6.24 -31.70
CA VAL A 38 -35.43 -5.63 -31.79
C VAL A 38 -35.54 -4.57 -30.70
N GLN A 39 -36.01 -3.38 -31.07
CA GLN A 39 -36.34 -2.27 -30.18
C GLN A 39 -37.80 -1.84 -30.40
N ALA A 40 -38.24 -0.83 -29.64
CA ALA A 40 -39.55 -0.17 -29.60
C ALA A 40 -40.58 -0.82 -28.66
N ASP A 41 -41.34 -0.07 -27.83
CA ASP A 41 -41.23 1.37 -27.51
C ASP A 41 -41.92 1.68 -26.16
N GLU A 42 -41.77 2.92 -25.68
CA GLU A 42 -42.48 3.52 -24.52
C GLU A 42 -44.03 3.59 -24.76
N ILE A 43 -44.95 3.93 -23.83
CA ILE A 43 -45.14 5.21 -23.10
C ILE A 43 -46.24 5.09 -21.99
N SER A 44 -45.98 5.69 -20.81
CA SER A 44 -46.85 6.33 -19.76
C SER A 44 -48.14 5.72 -19.12
N GLU A 45 -48.22 5.88 -17.78
CA GLU A 45 -49.36 6.42 -16.96
C GLU A 45 -50.74 5.70 -16.91
N SER A 46 -51.53 5.68 -15.81
CA SER A 46 -51.38 6.14 -14.40
C SER A 46 -52.51 5.63 -13.45
N LYS A 47 -52.23 5.62 -12.12
CA LYS A 47 -53.10 6.08 -10.98
C LYS A 47 -54.40 5.34 -10.53
N ILE A 48 -54.38 4.80 -9.28
CA ILE A 48 -55.32 4.90 -8.10
C ILE A 48 -56.84 4.59 -8.34
N GLU A 49 -57.68 3.90 -7.52
CA GLU A 49 -57.87 3.79 -6.04
C GLU A 49 -58.61 2.48 -5.59
N GLU A 50 -59.05 2.41 -4.32
CA GLU A 50 -59.87 1.38 -3.64
C GLU A 50 -61.29 1.18 -4.30
N ILE A 51 -62.17 0.20 -3.97
CA ILE A 51 -63.01 0.05 -2.74
C ILE A 51 -63.87 -1.26 -2.82
N SER A 52 -64.05 -1.97 -1.68
CA SER A 52 -65.13 -2.89 -1.23
C SER A 52 -65.73 -4.07 -2.05
N ALA A 53 -66.08 -5.15 -1.32
CA ALA A 53 -67.05 -6.21 -1.67
C ALA A 53 -68.50 -5.79 -1.27
N PRO A 54 -69.63 -6.43 -1.71
CA PRO A 54 -69.99 -7.82 -1.29
C PRO A 54 -70.90 -8.69 -2.22
N GLN A 55 -71.02 -9.99 -1.86
CA GLN A 55 -72.14 -10.96 -2.02
C GLN A 55 -72.91 -11.22 -3.35
N ALA A 56 -72.85 -12.51 -3.76
CA ALA A 56 -73.97 -13.47 -4.03
C ALA A 56 -74.98 -13.20 -5.18
N ASN A 57 -75.68 -14.17 -5.81
CA ASN A 57 -75.81 -15.63 -5.67
C ASN A 57 -76.40 -16.20 -6.99
N GLU A 58 -76.17 -17.46 -7.40
CA GLU A 58 -77.21 -18.38 -7.96
C GLU A 58 -76.69 -19.80 -8.33
N GLU A 59 -77.56 -20.78 -8.04
CA GLU A 59 -77.54 -22.25 -8.13
C GLU A 59 -77.58 -22.81 -9.58
N ALA A 60 -77.49 -24.11 -9.94
CA ALA A 60 -77.06 -25.44 -9.44
C ALA A 60 -77.28 -26.46 -10.65
N PRO A 61 -76.98 -27.80 -10.68
CA PRO A 61 -77.20 -28.82 -9.65
C PRO A 61 -76.12 -29.94 -9.50
N LYS A 62 -76.41 -30.89 -8.59
CA LYS A 62 -75.57 -31.98 -8.06
C LYS A 62 -75.51 -33.24 -8.93
N ILE A 63 -74.43 -34.05 -8.82
CA ILE A 63 -74.44 -35.51 -8.49
C ILE A 63 -73.17 -35.83 -7.66
N ASN A 64 -73.25 -36.77 -6.70
CA ASN A 64 -72.14 -37.26 -5.86
C ASN A 64 -71.40 -38.46 -6.51
N ASP A 65 -70.12 -38.70 -6.14
CA ASP A 65 -69.72 -39.82 -5.26
C ASP A 65 -68.20 -39.78 -4.96
N GLU A 66 -67.79 -40.43 -3.87
CA GLU A 66 -66.45 -40.37 -3.28
C GLU A 66 -65.44 -41.31 -3.99
N GLN A 67 -64.16 -40.91 -4.07
CA GLN A 67 -63.04 -41.85 -4.28
C GLN A 67 -61.68 -41.30 -3.82
N GLU A 68 -61.03 -42.04 -2.92
CA GLU A 68 -59.61 -41.91 -2.55
C GLU A 68 -58.71 -42.56 -3.62
N ILE A 69 -57.56 -41.96 -4.00
CA ILE A 69 -56.40 -42.67 -4.56
C ILE A 69 -55.07 -42.01 -4.13
N GLU A 70 -54.27 -42.80 -3.38
CA GLU A 70 -52.80 -42.98 -3.31
C GLU A 70 -51.77 -41.86 -3.64
N PRO A 71 -50.63 -41.82 -2.90
CA PRO A 71 -49.34 -41.32 -3.37
C PRO A 71 -48.42 -42.44 -3.91
N VAL A 72 -47.76 -42.19 -5.05
CA VAL A 72 -46.80 -43.13 -5.67
C VAL A 72 -45.39 -42.98 -5.09
N LEU A 73 -44.73 -44.11 -4.81
CA LEU A 73 -43.33 -44.26 -4.40
C LEU A 73 -42.59 -45.14 -5.41
N GLU A 74 -41.37 -44.78 -5.82
CA GLU A 74 -40.57 -45.65 -6.69
C GLU A 74 -39.06 -45.56 -6.42
N GLN A 75 -38.50 -46.71 -6.02
CA GLN A 75 -37.11 -47.19 -6.16
C GLN A 75 -35.89 -46.38 -5.67
N GLN A 76 -35.18 -46.99 -4.71
CA GLN A 76 -33.80 -47.47 -4.95
C GLN A 76 -33.51 -48.77 -4.16
N ARG A 77 -32.76 -49.69 -4.77
CA ARG A 77 -32.43 -51.05 -4.26
C ARG A 77 -31.13 -50.99 -3.42
N PRO A 78 -30.85 -51.96 -2.51
CA PRO A 78 -30.03 -53.11 -2.96
C PRO A 78 -30.22 -54.47 -2.23
N LYS A 79 -29.87 -55.53 -2.98
CA LYS A 79 -29.35 -56.85 -2.56
C LYS A 79 -30.20 -57.79 -1.69
N GLU A 80 -30.69 -58.84 -2.36
CA GLU A 80 -30.90 -60.17 -1.80
C GLU A 80 -29.57 -60.85 -1.43
N GLU A 81 -29.60 -61.77 -0.47
CA GLU A 81 -28.54 -62.74 -0.23
C GLU A 81 -29.18 -64.14 -0.16
N GLU A 82 -28.82 -65.02 -1.10
CA GLU A 82 -29.31 -66.39 -1.16
C GLU A 82 -28.71 -67.26 -0.04
N VAL A 83 -29.55 -68.07 0.63
CA VAL A 83 -29.10 -69.36 1.16
C VAL A 83 -30.09 -70.42 0.70
N GLY A 84 -29.67 -71.22 -0.29
CA GLY A 84 -30.55 -72.11 -1.03
C GLY A 84 -31.00 -73.34 -0.23
N ILE A 85 -32.28 -73.70 -0.38
CA ILE A 85 -32.80 -75.01 0.02
C ILE A 85 -32.85 -75.90 -1.22
N LYS A 86 -32.04 -76.95 -1.20
CA LYS A 86 -31.95 -77.95 -2.26
C LYS A 86 -33.14 -78.89 -2.17
N ALA A 87 -33.92 -79.03 -3.24
CA ALA A 87 -34.87 -80.11 -3.33
C ALA A 87 -34.12 -81.45 -3.48
N THR A 88 -34.42 -82.40 -2.59
CA THR A 88 -34.16 -83.82 -2.80
C THR A 88 -35.45 -84.57 -2.52
N GLU A 89 -36.02 -85.17 -3.57
CA GLU A 89 -37.06 -86.17 -3.43
C GLU A 89 -36.54 -87.33 -2.58
N GLY A 90 -37.41 -87.85 -1.72
CA GLY A 90 -37.08 -88.90 -0.77
C GLY A 90 -38.35 -89.49 -0.19
N GLU A 91 -38.98 -90.40 -0.92
CA GLU A 91 -39.92 -91.33 -0.32
C GLU A 91 -39.19 -92.17 0.73
N GLU A 92 -39.61 -92.10 2.00
CA GLU A 92 -40.11 -93.28 2.72
C GLU A 92 -40.55 -92.98 4.16
N LYS A 93 -41.59 -93.71 4.58
CA LYS A 93 -41.88 -94.16 5.95
C LYS A 93 -42.14 -93.10 7.02
N ILE A 94 -43.45 -92.90 7.21
CA ILE A 94 -44.10 -92.92 8.52
C ILE A 94 -43.32 -93.88 9.46
N SER A 95 -42.80 -93.34 10.56
CA SER A 95 -42.49 -94.13 11.75
C SER A 95 -43.70 -94.05 12.67
N ASP A 96 -44.44 -95.15 12.77
CA ASP A 96 -45.24 -95.40 13.98
C ASP A 96 -44.30 -95.38 15.19
N GLU A 97 -44.73 -94.69 16.25
CA GLU A 97 -44.37 -94.84 17.68
C GLU A 97 -44.14 -93.49 18.40
N SER A 98 -45.24 -92.87 18.81
CA SER A 98 -45.33 -92.36 20.19
C SER A 98 -46.76 -92.54 20.73
N PRO A 99 -46.93 -92.86 22.02
CA PRO A 99 -47.97 -93.80 22.39
C PRO A 99 -48.97 -93.21 23.39
N PHE A 100 -49.89 -92.38 22.88
CA PHE A 100 -51.13 -92.08 23.58
C PHE A 100 -52.26 -91.93 22.54
N ARG A 101 -53.28 -92.78 22.65
CA ARG A 101 -54.58 -92.59 22.01
C ARG A 101 -55.60 -92.56 23.14
N ALA A 102 -56.38 -91.49 23.23
CA ALA A 102 -57.54 -91.46 24.10
C ALA A 102 -58.43 -92.68 23.83
N ARG A 103 -58.98 -93.29 24.88
CA ARG A 103 -59.81 -94.48 24.72
C ARG A 103 -61.12 -94.14 23.97
N PRO A 104 -61.50 -94.88 22.92
CA PRO A 104 -62.80 -94.70 22.27
C PRO A 104 -63.93 -95.02 23.26
N ALA A 105 -65.00 -94.23 23.21
CA ALA A 105 -65.98 -94.07 24.28
C ALA A 105 -67.03 -95.20 24.41
N THR A 106 -66.63 -96.46 24.36
CA THR A 106 -67.57 -97.60 24.48
C THR A 106 -67.94 -97.97 25.93
N ASP A 107 -67.22 -97.47 26.94
CA ASP A 107 -67.58 -97.56 28.37
C ASP A 107 -66.83 -96.48 29.19
N VAL A 108 -67.33 -95.24 29.18
CA VAL A 108 -66.69 -94.12 29.93
C VAL A 108 -67.36 -93.90 31.28
N THR A 109 -66.70 -94.31 32.36
CA THR A 109 -67.16 -94.09 33.75
C THR A 109 -66.50 -92.85 34.38
N PRO A 110 -67.04 -92.32 35.49
CA PRO A 110 -66.40 -91.23 36.26
C PRO A 110 -64.94 -91.51 36.63
N ASP A 111 -64.60 -92.77 36.96
CA ASP A 111 -63.22 -93.16 37.28
C ASP A 111 -62.28 -93.10 36.08
N VAL A 112 -62.77 -93.41 34.87
CA VAL A 112 -62.01 -93.26 33.61
C VAL A 112 -61.76 -91.79 33.31
N VAL A 113 -62.76 -90.92 33.43
CA VAL A 113 -62.58 -89.47 33.26
C VAL A 113 -61.54 -88.95 34.26
N LYS A 114 -61.56 -89.46 35.50
CA LYS A 114 -60.62 -89.09 36.55
C LYS A 114 -59.19 -89.60 36.32
N SER A 115 -58.99 -90.79 35.74
CA SER A 115 -57.64 -91.24 35.35
C SER A 115 -57.10 -90.42 34.19
N GLU A 116 -57.88 -90.28 33.10
CA GLU A 116 -57.44 -89.54 31.91
C GLU A 116 -57.13 -88.07 32.22
N ILE A 117 -57.88 -87.41 33.10
CA ILE A 117 -57.59 -86.03 33.56
C ILE A 117 -56.28 -85.93 34.35
N ASN A 118 -55.85 -86.98 35.06
CA ASN A 118 -54.54 -87.00 35.72
C ASN A 118 -53.41 -87.38 34.74
N ASP A 119 -53.71 -88.19 33.72
CA ASP A 119 -52.73 -88.70 32.76
C ASP A 119 -52.48 -87.76 31.57
N THR A 120 -53.44 -86.92 31.18
CA THR A 120 -53.32 -85.99 30.04
C THR A 120 -52.96 -84.55 30.43
N ILE A 121 -53.29 -84.11 31.65
CA ILE A 121 -53.00 -82.75 32.12
C ILE A 121 -51.61 -82.68 32.77
N ASN A 122 -50.85 -81.64 32.43
CA ASN A 122 -49.54 -81.34 32.99
C ASN A 122 -49.59 -81.14 34.52
N ALA A 123 -48.46 -81.36 35.19
CA ALA A 123 -48.32 -80.97 36.61
C ALA A 123 -48.00 -79.47 36.75
N GLU A 124 -47.23 -78.93 35.81
CA GLU A 124 -46.79 -77.54 35.75
C GLU A 124 -46.73 -77.12 34.27
N THR A 125 -47.06 -75.86 33.96
CA THR A 125 -46.96 -75.28 32.61
C THR A 125 -46.51 -73.82 32.70
N GLU A 126 -45.81 -73.35 31.66
CA GLU A 126 -45.36 -71.96 31.54
C GLU A 126 -46.10 -71.26 30.39
N LEU A 127 -46.53 -70.03 30.66
CA LEU A 127 -47.25 -69.17 29.73
C LEU A 127 -46.42 -67.91 29.47
N PRO A 128 -45.94 -67.70 28.23
CA PRO A 128 -45.28 -66.46 27.87
C PRO A 128 -46.24 -65.26 27.94
N ALA A 129 -45.77 -64.14 28.48
CA ALA A 129 -46.52 -62.87 28.56
C ALA A 129 -47.22 -62.47 27.25
N ALA A 130 -46.59 -62.72 26.11
CA ALA A 130 -47.13 -62.45 24.77
C ALA A 130 -48.49 -63.13 24.47
N TYR A 131 -48.87 -64.18 25.21
CA TYR A 131 -50.18 -64.82 25.08
C TYR A 131 -51.29 -63.96 25.72
N LEU A 132 -50.99 -63.19 26.78
CA LEU A 132 -51.90 -62.21 27.39
C LEU A 132 -52.00 -60.89 26.61
N GLU A 133 -51.03 -60.60 25.75
CA GLU A 133 -51.08 -59.48 24.80
C GLU A 133 -52.03 -59.78 23.63
N LYS A 134 -52.27 -61.06 23.34
CA LYS A 134 -53.13 -61.57 22.26
C LYS A 134 -54.59 -61.80 22.65
N ALA A 135 -54.90 -61.78 23.94
CA ALA A 135 -56.26 -61.75 24.43
C ALA A 135 -56.93 -60.39 24.13
N ASN A 136 -58.19 -60.40 23.68
CA ASN A 136 -58.95 -59.17 23.47
C ASN A 136 -59.01 -58.37 24.78
N ALA A 137 -58.90 -57.03 24.72
CA ALA A 137 -58.75 -56.21 25.91
C ALA A 137 -59.97 -56.20 26.84
N ASP A 138 -61.17 -56.44 26.30
CA ASP A 138 -62.41 -56.64 27.06
C ASP A 138 -62.51 -58.05 27.70
N GLY A 139 -61.58 -58.94 27.37
CA GLY A 139 -61.55 -60.34 27.76
C GLY A 139 -62.53 -61.23 27.00
N SER A 140 -63.05 -60.76 25.85
CA SER A 140 -63.80 -61.58 24.91
C SER A 140 -62.91 -62.56 24.14
N GLY A 141 -63.53 -63.51 23.45
CA GLY A 141 -62.83 -64.54 22.70
C GLY A 141 -62.44 -65.77 23.56
N PRO A 142 -61.78 -66.77 22.95
CA PRO A 142 -61.57 -68.08 23.57
C PRO A 142 -60.49 -68.10 24.66
N PHE A 143 -59.60 -67.11 24.72
CA PHE A 143 -58.42 -67.17 25.59
C PHE A 143 -58.74 -67.46 27.06
N LEU A 144 -59.73 -66.79 27.64
CA LEU A 144 -60.16 -67.02 29.03
C LEU A 144 -61.33 -67.99 29.18
N ALA A 145 -61.83 -68.60 28.10
CA ALA A 145 -62.97 -69.51 28.20
C ALA A 145 -62.61 -70.75 29.03
N GLY A 146 -63.49 -71.13 29.94
CA GLY A 146 -63.25 -72.18 30.94
C GLY A 146 -62.39 -71.74 32.14
N VAL A 147 -61.86 -70.51 32.18
CA VAL A 147 -61.06 -69.98 33.31
C VAL A 147 -61.97 -69.21 34.26
N ASN A 148 -61.98 -69.61 35.54
CA ASN A 148 -62.93 -69.17 36.57
C ASN A 148 -64.44 -69.30 36.21
N SER A 149 -64.77 -69.80 35.01
CA SER A 149 -66.13 -69.95 34.47
C SER A 149 -66.34 -71.37 33.97
N THR A 150 -67.52 -71.96 34.21
CA THR A 150 -67.85 -73.32 33.76
C THR A 150 -68.23 -73.34 32.28
N ILE A 151 -67.65 -74.26 31.50
CA ILE A 151 -68.04 -74.50 30.09
C ILE A 151 -68.17 -76.01 29.79
N PRO A 152 -68.81 -76.42 28.67
CA PRO A 152 -68.94 -77.85 28.31
C PRO A 152 -67.58 -78.54 28.12
N PHE A 153 -67.47 -79.81 28.50
CA PHE A 153 -66.21 -80.57 28.45
C PHE A 153 -65.69 -80.77 27.03
N GLU A 154 -66.57 -80.83 26.03
CA GLU A 154 -66.20 -80.87 24.60
C GLU A 154 -65.52 -79.58 24.09
N ALA A 155 -65.48 -78.52 24.89
CA ALA A 155 -64.70 -77.30 24.63
C ALA A 155 -63.40 -77.24 25.47
N PHE A 156 -62.98 -78.35 26.10
CA PHE A 156 -61.68 -78.42 26.76
C PHE A 156 -60.55 -78.35 25.72
N GLY A 157 -59.53 -77.54 25.97
CA GLY A 157 -58.35 -77.49 25.10
C GLY A 157 -58.64 -77.01 23.67
N GLY A 158 -59.71 -76.23 23.47
CA GLY A 158 -60.00 -75.57 22.20
C GLY A 158 -58.89 -74.59 21.79
N ASP A 159 -58.85 -74.28 20.50
CA ASP A 159 -57.78 -73.46 19.92
C ASP A 159 -57.74 -72.03 20.51
N GLY A 160 -56.54 -71.55 20.82
CA GLY A 160 -56.32 -70.27 21.48
C GLY A 160 -56.79 -70.15 22.93
N MET A 161 -57.25 -71.22 23.58
CA MET A 161 -57.70 -71.20 24.98
C MET A 161 -56.56 -71.41 25.96
N LEU A 162 -56.50 -70.63 27.07
CA LEU A 162 -55.55 -70.84 28.19
C LEU A 162 -55.56 -72.30 28.67
N THR A 163 -56.74 -72.93 28.66
CA THR A 163 -56.95 -74.30 29.16
C THR A 163 -56.28 -75.36 28.29
N ARG A 164 -56.00 -75.07 27.01
CA ARG A 164 -55.23 -75.94 26.10
C ARG A 164 -53.77 -76.09 26.55
N THR A 165 -53.16 -75.05 27.10
CA THR A 165 -51.75 -75.11 27.57
C THR A 165 -51.54 -75.96 28.82
N LEU A 166 -52.64 -76.40 29.46
CA LEU A 166 -52.62 -77.33 30.59
C LEU A 166 -52.38 -78.79 30.12
N LEU A 167 -52.52 -79.10 28.84
CA LEU A 167 -52.42 -80.46 28.30
C LEU A 167 -50.99 -80.84 27.91
N LYS A 168 -50.61 -82.11 28.13
CA LYS A 168 -49.30 -82.65 27.71
C LYS A 168 -49.09 -82.56 26.20
N GLU A 169 -50.13 -82.87 25.43
CA GLU A 169 -50.10 -82.92 23.95
C GLU A 169 -50.09 -81.52 23.29
N ALA A 170 -50.46 -80.47 24.03
CA ALA A 170 -50.53 -79.12 23.47
C ALA A 170 -49.16 -78.52 23.11
N LYS A 171 -48.05 -79.14 23.54
CA LYS A 171 -46.69 -78.69 23.26
C LYS A 171 -46.32 -78.77 21.78
N ASP A 172 -46.81 -79.78 21.08
CA ASP A 172 -46.48 -80.08 19.67
C ASP A 172 -47.67 -79.84 18.72
N ALA A 173 -48.78 -79.31 19.24
CA ALA A 173 -50.00 -79.06 18.50
C ALA A 173 -50.05 -77.64 17.88
N PRO A 174 -50.73 -77.44 16.74
CA PRO A 174 -50.95 -76.10 16.19
C PRO A 174 -51.78 -75.23 17.15
N TRP A 175 -51.48 -73.93 17.15
CA TRP A 175 -52.05 -72.93 18.06
C TRP A 175 -52.41 -71.64 17.32
N SER A 176 -53.63 -71.15 17.54
CA SER A 176 -54.07 -69.79 17.17
C SER A 176 -54.00 -68.86 18.37
N ASP A 177 -53.58 -67.62 18.14
CA ASP A 177 -53.46 -66.60 19.17
C ASP A 177 -54.77 -66.11 19.78
N ASN A 178 -55.83 -66.06 18.98
CA ASN A 178 -57.18 -65.68 19.42
C ASN A 178 -58.24 -66.73 19.04
N GLY A 179 -57.81 -67.95 18.70
CA GLY A 179 -58.66 -69.07 18.27
C GLY A 179 -59.24 -68.98 16.86
N THR A 180 -58.90 -67.95 16.07
CA THR A 180 -59.43 -67.80 14.69
C THR A 180 -58.99 -68.88 13.71
N ALA A 181 -57.87 -69.57 13.94
CA ALA A 181 -57.44 -70.66 13.06
C ALA A 181 -58.31 -71.93 13.17
N ASN A 182 -59.17 -72.03 14.19
CA ASN A 182 -60.12 -73.13 14.40
C ASN A 182 -59.46 -74.53 14.37
N ASN A 183 -58.26 -74.67 14.94
CA ASN A 183 -57.65 -76.00 15.09
C ASN A 183 -58.54 -76.91 15.96
N PRO A 184 -58.54 -78.24 15.74
CA PRO A 184 -59.30 -79.17 16.58
C PRO A 184 -58.97 -79.02 18.08
N ALA A 185 -60.00 -79.17 18.92
CA ALA A 185 -59.83 -79.20 20.37
C ALA A 185 -59.05 -80.45 20.80
N ILE A 186 -58.11 -80.29 21.73
CA ILE A 186 -57.37 -81.41 22.32
C ILE A 186 -58.15 -81.81 23.57
N LEU A 187 -58.90 -82.91 23.49
CA LEU A 187 -59.75 -83.38 24.58
C LEU A 187 -59.00 -84.41 25.45
N PRO A 188 -59.05 -84.30 26.79
CA PRO A 188 -58.59 -85.36 27.68
C PRO A 188 -59.26 -86.73 27.44
N VAL A 189 -60.46 -86.74 26.88
CA VAL A 189 -61.24 -87.93 26.56
C VAL A 189 -61.98 -87.72 25.23
N GLU A 190 -61.75 -88.61 24.26
CA GLU A 190 -62.41 -88.55 22.95
C GLU A 190 -63.82 -89.15 22.93
N SER A 191 -64.63 -88.75 21.95
CA SER A 191 -65.93 -89.36 21.60
C SER A 191 -67.03 -89.35 22.69
N LEU A 192 -66.91 -88.51 23.71
CA LEU A 192 -67.99 -88.27 24.68
C LEU A 192 -69.24 -87.64 24.01
N PRO A 193 -70.47 -88.00 24.42
CA PRO A 193 -71.67 -87.28 23.98
C PRO A 193 -71.62 -85.81 24.45
N PRO A 194 -72.08 -84.84 23.64
CA PRO A 194 -72.06 -83.42 23.99
C PRO A 194 -72.74 -83.13 25.34
N LYS A 195 -72.17 -82.22 26.12
CA LYS A 195 -72.64 -81.81 27.46
C LYS A 195 -72.72 -82.94 28.49
N THR A 196 -72.04 -84.07 28.32
CA THR A 196 -72.04 -85.14 29.36
C THR A 196 -71.35 -84.69 30.64
N TYR A 197 -70.28 -83.92 30.51
CA TYR A 197 -69.53 -83.30 31.60
C TYR A 197 -69.31 -81.81 31.30
N PHE A 198 -68.95 -81.06 32.34
CA PHE A 198 -68.54 -79.65 32.27
C PHE A 198 -67.18 -79.48 32.94
N TYR A 199 -66.48 -78.40 32.64
CA TYR A 199 -65.21 -78.10 33.33
C TYR A 199 -65.05 -76.62 33.67
N GLN A 200 -64.19 -76.37 34.64
CA GLN A 200 -63.71 -75.04 35.04
C GLN A 200 -62.25 -75.16 35.45
N VAL A 201 -61.46 -74.13 35.17
CA VAL A 201 -60.09 -73.94 35.65
C VAL A 201 -60.10 -72.75 36.61
N ALA A 202 -60.19 -73.02 37.90
CA ALA A 202 -60.16 -71.98 38.93
C ALA A 202 -58.71 -71.57 39.22
N LEU A 203 -58.39 -70.27 39.13
CA LEU A 203 -57.10 -69.71 39.51
C LEU A 203 -57.12 -69.18 40.96
N ASP A 204 -56.01 -69.31 41.67
CA ASP A 204 -55.84 -68.82 43.04
C ASP A 204 -55.31 -67.36 43.09
N GLY A 205 -55.13 -66.84 44.31
CA GLY A 205 -54.59 -65.50 44.55
C GLY A 205 -55.43 -64.37 43.98
N GLU A 206 -54.77 -63.31 43.48
CA GLU A 206 -55.44 -62.16 42.87
C GLU A 206 -56.22 -62.48 41.59
N ALA A 207 -56.07 -63.68 41.02
CA ALA A 207 -56.85 -64.12 39.88
C ALA A 207 -58.19 -64.78 40.27
N THR A 208 -58.43 -65.09 41.55
CA THR A 208 -59.63 -65.82 41.98
C THR A 208 -60.92 -65.08 41.69
N GLY A 209 -61.86 -65.74 41.02
CA GLY A 209 -63.21 -65.24 40.74
C GLY A 209 -63.31 -64.12 39.69
N LYS A 210 -62.20 -63.48 39.32
CA LYS A 210 -62.16 -62.47 38.25
C LYS A 210 -62.36 -63.15 36.88
N THR A 211 -63.04 -62.47 35.97
CA THR A 211 -63.26 -62.93 34.58
C THR A 211 -63.08 -61.76 33.61
N GLY A 212 -62.99 -62.05 32.30
CA GLY A 212 -62.86 -61.01 31.26
C GLY A 212 -61.66 -60.06 31.50
N GLN A 213 -61.87 -58.77 31.19
CA GLN A 213 -60.87 -57.71 31.38
C GLN A 213 -60.30 -57.64 32.81
N GLU A 214 -61.10 -57.86 33.85
CA GLU A 214 -60.62 -57.82 35.25
C GLU A 214 -59.60 -58.93 35.54
N LEU A 215 -59.79 -60.11 34.93
CA LEU A 215 -58.82 -61.19 35.02
C LEU A 215 -57.55 -60.87 34.24
N ILE A 216 -57.66 -60.36 33.01
CA ILE A 216 -56.48 -59.96 32.22
C ILE A 216 -55.64 -58.92 32.97
N ASN A 217 -56.28 -57.90 33.55
CA ASN A 217 -55.60 -56.85 34.30
C ASN A 217 -54.95 -57.41 35.56
N ALA A 218 -55.64 -58.24 36.35
CA ALA A 218 -55.06 -58.87 37.53
C ALA A 218 -53.84 -59.75 37.21
N LEU A 219 -53.87 -60.50 36.09
CA LEU A 219 -52.73 -61.29 35.62
C LEU A 219 -51.58 -60.41 35.11
N LYS A 220 -51.87 -59.24 34.51
CA LYS A 220 -50.87 -58.27 34.04
C LYS A 220 -50.20 -57.49 35.19
N ASP A 221 -50.99 -57.04 36.17
CA ASP A 221 -50.53 -56.22 37.30
C ASP A 221 -49.69 -57.01 38.31
N ALA A 222 -49.99 -58.30 38.48
CA ALA A 222 -49.23 -59.22 39.33
C ALA A 222 -47.81 -59.53 38.81
N GLY A 223 -47.52 -59.22 37.54
CA GLY A 223 -46.24 -59.53 36.91
C GLY A 223 -46.00 -61.03 36.72
N THR A 224 -44.72 -61.43 36.70
CA THR A 224 -44.32 -62.83 36.58
C THR A 224 -44.68 -63.58 37.87
N ASN A 225 -45.71 -64.43 37.80
CA ASN A 225 -46.28 -65.09 38.97
C ASN A 225 -46.75 -66.52 38.64
N THR A 226 -46.72 -67.40 39.64
CA THR A 226 -47.17 -68.80 39.53
C THR A 226 -48.49 -68.99 40.27
N TYR A 227 -49.54 -69.32 39.52
CA TYR A 227 -50.87 -69.61 40.02
C TYR A 227 -51.09 -71.12 40.17
N THR A 228 -51.87 -71.54 41.17
CA THR A 228 -52.42 -72.89 41.24
C THR A 228 -53.73 -72.94 40.45
N ALA A 229 -53.65 -73.38 39.19
CA ALA A 229 -54.84 -73.69 38.41
C ALA A 229 -55.45 -75.01 38.89
N THR A 230 -56.68 -74.97 39.40
CA THR A 230 -57.45 -76.15 39.79
C THR A 230 -58.46 -76.46 38.69
N VAL A 231 -58.15 -77.48 37.89
CA VAL A 231 -59.07 -78.03 36.87
C VAL A 231 -60.08 -78.91 37.59
N ASN A 232 -61.34 -78.49 37.59
CA ASN A 232 -62.47 -79.27 38.08
C ASN A 232 -63.31 -79.74 36.89
N VAL A 233 -63.71 -81.01 36.91
CA VAL A 233 -64.67 -81.61 35.99
C VAL A 233 -65.92 -81.97 36.76
N PHE A 234 -67.07 -81.49 36.30
CA PHE A 234 -68.36 -81.62 36.94
C PHE A 234 -69.28 -82.52 36.14
N GLY A 235 -70.19 -83.22 36.82
CA GLY A 235 -71.31 -83.91 36.18
C GLY A 235 -72.28 -82.94 35.49
N ASN A 236 -73.21 -83.48 34.70
CA ASN A 236 -74.32 -82.74 34.11
C ASN A 236 -75.57 -82.80 35.00
N LYS A 237 -76.17 -81.65 35.26
CA LYS A 237 -77.52 -81.50 35.83
C LYS A 237 -78.31 -80.55 34.94
N ASN A 238 -79.35 -81.07 34.29
CA ASN A 238 -80.27 -80.33 33.41
C ASN A 238 -79.60 -79.57 32.24
N GLY A 239 -78.45 -80.06 31.75
CA GLY A 239 -77.70 -79.45 30.65
C GLY A 239 -76.75 -78.32 31.08
N GLN A 240 -76.46 -78.22 32.38
CA GLN A 240 -75.47 -77.32 32.99
C GLN A 240 -74.54 -78.11 33.94
N ALA A 241 -73.47 -77.47 34.40
CA ALA A 241 -72.53 -78.04 35.36
C ALA A 241 -73.21 -78.29 36.72
N ASP A 242 -73.01 -79.49 37.28
CA ASP A 242 -73.41 -79.83 38.64
C ASP A 242 -72.21 -79.62 39.58
N GLU A 243 -72.04 -78.40 40.10
CA GLU A 243 -70.87 -78.04 40.90
C GLU A 243 -70.75 -78.84 42.22
N ASP A 244 -71.87 -79.38 42.72
CA ASP A 244 -71.91 -80.32 43.85
C ASP A 244 -71.32 -81.71 43.52
N ASN A 245 -71.21 -82.04 42.23
CA ASN A 245 -70.83 -83.37 41.71
C ASN A 245 -69.50 -83.30 40.93
N VAL A 246 -68.41 -83.15 41.68
CA VAL A 246 -67.05 -83.10 41.14
C VAL A 246 -66.55 -84.51 40.81
N VAL A 247 -66.42 -84.78 39.51
CA VAL A 247 -66.00 -86.06 38.93
C VAL A 247 -64.48 -86.23 38.97
N ALA A 248 -63.75 -85.16 38.64
CA ALA A 248 -62.29 -85.13 38.68
C ALA A 248 -61.78 -83.76 39.10
N THR A 249 -60.67 -83.73 39.84
CA THR A 249 -59.93 -82.51 40.19
C THR A 249 -58.45 -82.73 39.95
N ARG A 250 -57.81 -81.81 39.24
CA ARG A 250 -56.36 -81.76 39.01
C ARG A 250 -55.82 -80.38 39.33
N LYS A 251 -54.78 -80.30 40.14
CA LYS A 251 -54.03 -79.05 40.36
C LYS A 251 -52.82 -79.00 39.43
N VAL A 252 -52.63 -77.84 38.80
CA VAL A 252 -51.55 -77.53 37.87
C VAL A 252 -50.92 -76.22 38.33
N LYS A 253 -49.58 -76.13 38.36
CA LYS A 253 -48.93 -74.81 38.49
C LYS A 253 -48.88 -74.13 37.13
N VAL A 254 -49.40 -72.92 37.04
CA VAL A 254 -49.40 -72.11 35.82
C VAL A 254 -48.54 -70.89 36.09
N THR A 255 -47.30 -70.89 35.58
CA THR A 255 -46.41 -69.75 35.68
C THR A 255 -46.63 -68.84 34.48
N ILE A 256 -47.13 -67.64 34.73
CA ILE A 256 -47.16 -66.58 33.71
C ILE A 256 -45.82 -65.88 33.77
N ASN A 257 -45.04 -65.97 32.69
CA ASN A 257 -43.62 -65.62 32.66
C ASN A 257 -43.35 -64.46 31.68
N GLY A 258 -42.56 -63.47 32.13
CA GLY A 258 -42.13 -62.33 31.32
C GLY A 258 -42.92 -61.04 31.50
N LEU A 259 -43.80 -60.94 32.52
CA LEU A 259 -44.46 -59.69 32.90
C LEU A 259 -43.75 -59.01 34.09
N THR A 260 -43.81 -57.67 34.12
CA THR A 260 -43.32 -56.84 35.24
C THR A 260 -44.48 -56.44 36.16
N ALA A 261 -44.30 -56.54 37.49
CA ALA A 261 -45.38 -56.23 38.43
C ALA A 261 -45.57 -54.71 38.61
N ALA A 262 -46.82 -54.28 38.84
CA ALA A 262 -47.17 -52.87 39.07
C ALA A 262 -46.45 -52.28 40.29
N THR A 263 -46.19 -53.10 41.31
CA THR A 263 -45.39 -52.73 42.50
C THR A 263 -43.93 -52.42 42.17
N ASP A 264 -43.33 -53.16 41.23
CA ASP A 264 -41.94 -52.94 40.82
C ASP A 264 -41.83 -51.67 39.96
N VAL A 265 -42.80 -51.42 39.09
CA VAL A 265 -42.92 -50.16 38.34
C VAL A 265 -43.02 -48.97 39.30
N LYS A 266 -43.90 -49.04 40.31
CA LYS A 266 -44.06 -47.98 41.32
C LYS A 266 -42.79 -47.75 42.13
N LYS A 267 -42.11 -48.81 42.53
CA LYS A 267 -40.82 -48.74 43.22
C LYS A 267 -39.74 -48.11 42.33
N ALA A 268 -39.65 -48.53 41.07
CA ALA A 268 -38.69 -48.01 40.10
C ALA A 268 -38.88 -46.52 39.81
N VAL A 269 -40.12 -46.06 39.68
CA VAL A 269 -40.45 -44.64 39.51
C VAL A 269 -39.98 -43.83 40.74
N GLU A 270 -40.24 -44.32 41.96
CA GLU A 270 -39.83 -43.65 43.20
C GLU A 270 -38.30 -43.65 43.40
N GLU A 271 -37.65 -44.79 43.15
CA GLU A 271 -36.22 -44.98 43.41
C GLU A 271 -35.32 -44.41 42.31
N ASN A 272 -35.72 -44.43 41.03
CA ASN A 272 -34.84 -44.09 39.91
C ASN A 272 -35.10 -42.73 39.26
N ILE A 273 -36.23 -42.08 39.55
CA ILE A 273 -36.49 -40.70 39.11
C ILE A 273 -36.05 -39.69 40.19
N LYS A 274 -35.34 -38.65 39.77
CA LYS A 274 -34.86 -37.54 40.59
C LYS A 274 -36.04 -36.74 41.17
N ALA A 275 -35.84 -36.09 42.31
CA ALA A 275 -36.80 -35.12 42.85
C ALA A 275 -36.67 -33.73 42.18
N GLU A 276 -35.51 -33.44 41.59
CA GLU A 276 -35.17 -32.18 40.93
C GLU A 276 -34.13 -32.43 39.84
N THR A 277 -34.24 -31.72 38.72
CA THR A 277 -33.25 -31.73 37.64
C THR A 277 -33.16 -30.36 36.99
N THR A 278 -32.04 -30.08 36.33
CA THR A 278 -31.81 -28.83 35.59
C THR A 278 -31.73 -29.12 34.10
N LEU A 279 -32.52 -28.40 33.30
CA LEU A 279 -32.45 -28.38 31.85
C LEU A 279 -31.55 -27.20 31.41
N PRO A 280 -30.37 -27.46 30.83
CA PRO A 280 -29.52 -26.42 30.26
C PRO A 280 -30.16 -25.76 29.03
N ALA A 281 -30.09 -24.43 28.94
CA ALA A 281 -30.50 -23.65 27.76
C ALA A 281 -30.00 -24.23 26.43
N ALA A 282 -28.75 -24.69 26.38
CA ALA A 282 -28.11 -25.24 25.19
C ALA A 282 -28.83 -26.48 24.60
N TYR A 283 -29.62 -27.23 25.38
CA TYR A 283 -30.42 -28.33 24.84
C TYR A 283 -31.71 -27.83 24.19
N LEU A 284 -32.34 -26.79 24.73
CA LEU A 284 -33.48 -26.11 24.11
C LEU A 284 -33.09 -25.39 22.81
N GLU A 285 -31.88 -24.82 22.76
CA GLU A 285 -31.35 -24.15 21.55
C GLU A 285 -31.07 -25.11 20.40
N LYS A 286 -30.66 -26.36 20.69
CA LYS A 286 -30.35 -27.39 19.70
C LYS A 286 -31.52 -28.30 19.34
N ALA A 287 -32.63 -28.23 20.07
CA ALA A 287 -33.88 -28.87 19.67
C ALA A 287 -34.39 -28.22 18.37
N ASN A 288 -34.88 -29.06 17.43
CA ASN A 288 -35.35 -28.62 16.12
C ASN A 288 -36.41 -27.50 16.25
N ALA A 289 -36.35 -26.47 15.39
CA ALA A 289 -37.16 -25.26 15.52
C ALA A 289 -38.69 -25.47 15.34
N ASP A 290 -39.08 -26.59 14.74
CA ASP A 290 -40.46 -27.10 14.60
C ASP A 290 -40.90 -28.00 15.78
N GLY A 291 -40.03 -28.21 16.77
CA GLY A 291 -40.26 -29.11 17.89
C GLY A 291 -40.29 -30.60 17.52
N SER A 292 -39.82 -30.97 16.32
CA SER A 292 -39.67 -32.36 15.89
C SER A 292 -38.50 -33.06 16.60
N GLY A 293 -38.46 -34.39 16.50
CA GLY A 293 -37.42 -35.21 17.10
C GLY A 293 -37.69 -35.58 18.57
N PRO A 294 -36.74 -36.30 19.21
CA PRO A 294 -37.00 -36.96 20.49
C PRO A 294 -37.01 -36.01 21.70
N PHE A 295 -36.51 -34.77 21.59
CA PHE A 295 -36.29 -33.91 22.76
C PHE A 295 -37.52 -33.68 23.63
N LEU A 296 -38.71 -33.52 23.02
CA LEU A 296 -39.98 -33.32 23.74
C LEU A 296 -40.86 -34.58 23.80
N ALA A 297 -40.38 -35.73 23.32
CA ALA A 297 -41.16 -36.97 23.32
C ALA A 297 -41.44 -37.46 24.75
N GLY A 298 -42.69 -37.85 25.00
CA GLY A 298 -43.19 -38.21 26.33
C GLY A 298 -43.49 -37.02 27.26
N VAL A 299 -43.33 -35.77 26.81
CA VAL A 299 -43.69 -34.57 27.58
C VAL A 299 -45.07 -34.11 27.14
N ASN A 300 -46.01 -34.00 28.09
CA ASN A 300 -47.45 -33.78 27.89
C ASN A 300 -48.18 -34.79 26.96
N GLY A 301 -47.49 -35.70 26.28
CA GLY A 301 -48.06 -36.82 25.52
C GLY A 301 -47.64 -38.18 26.09
N THR A 302 -48.47 -39.20 25.86
CA THR A 302 -48.23 -40.58 26.32
C THR A 302 -47.43 -41.40 25.31
N ILE A 303 -46.41 -42.13 25.78
CA ILE A 303 -45.61 -43.08 24.96
C ILE A 303 -45.27 -44.35 25.77
N PRO A 304 -44.85 -45.47 25.14
CA PRO A 304 -44.54 -46.72 25.85
C PRO A 304 -43.42 -46.54 26.88
N PHE A 305 -43.51 -47.25 28.01
CA PHE A 305 -42.57 -47.09 29.14
C PHE A 305 -41.18 -47.67 28.84
N GLU A 306 -41.06 -48.61 27.90
CA GLU A 306 -39.77 -49.05 27.34
C GLU A 306 -39.10 -48.01 26.43
N ALA A 307 -39.77 -46.91 26.09
CA ALA A 307 -39.18 -45.74 25.44
C ALA A 307 -38.81 -44.61 26.43
N PHE A 308 -38.82 -44.90 27.74
CA PHE A 308 -38.39 -43.92 28.74
C PHE A 308 -36.88 -43.63 28.61
N GLY A 309 -36.50 -42.36 28.68
CA GLY A 309 -35.09 -41.97 28.74
C GLY A 309 -34.26 -42.32 27.50
N GLY A 310 -34.89 -42.42 26.33
CA GLY A 310 -34.20 -42.52 25.04
C GLY A 310 -33.26 -41.33 24.77
N ASP A 311 -32.37 -41.49 23.78
CA ASP A 311 -31.31 -40.51 23.52
C ASP A 311 -31.88 -39.13 23.15
N GLY A 312 -31.30 -38.10 23.76
CA GLY A 312 -31.72 -36.71 23.59
C GLY A 312 -33.11 -36.34 24.12
N MET A 313 -33.85 -37.25 24.77
CA MET A 313 -35.17 -36.92 25.35
C MET A 313 -35.02 -36.10 26.65
N LEU A 314 -35.87 -35.08 26.85
CA LEU A 314 -35.96 -34.34 28.13
C LEU A 314 -36.22 -35.31 29.32
N THR A 315 -37.00 -36.37 29.07
CA THR A 315 -37.36 -37.37 30.08
C THR A 315 -36.15 -38.15 30.60
N ARG A 316 -35.07 -38.27 29.80
CA ARG A 316 -33.78 -38.87 30.22
C ARG A 316 -33.12 -38.08 31.36
N LEU A 317 -33.26 -36.75 31.39
CA LEU A 317 -32.70 -35.89 32.45
C LEU A 317 -33.38 -36.06 33.81
N LEU A 318 -34.58 -36.65 33.85
CA LEU A 318 -35.32 -36.92 35.08
C LEU A 318 -34.75 -38.13 35.83
N LEU A 319 -33.90 -38.95 35.20
CA LEU A 319 -33.37 -40.18 35.79
C LEU A 319 -32.11 -39.94 36.62
N LYS A 320 -31.97 -40.64 37.75
CA LYS A 320 -30.73 -40.65 38.55
C LYS A 320 -29.55 -41.22 37.76
N ALA A 321 -29.78 -42.28 36.99
CA ALA A 321 -28.77 -42.88 36.12
C ALA A 321 -28.29 -41.97 34.95
N SER A 322 -28.92 -40.81 34.72
CA SER A 322 -28.54 -39.90 33.63
C SER A 322 -27.24 -39.13 33.87
N GLU A 323 -26.76 -39.04 35.11
CA GLU A 323 -25.74 -38.06 35.52
C GLU A 323 -24.35 -38.27 34.87
N ASN A 324 -24.06 -39.47 34.37
CA ASN A 324 -22.83 -39.80 33.66
C ASN A 324 -23.09 -40.51 32.32
N ALA A 325 -24.32 -40.45 31.81
CA ALA A 325 -24.70 -41.15 30.60
C ALA A 325 -24.36 -40.35 29.33
N PRO A 326 -24.06 -41.02 28.20
CA PRO A 326 -23.99 -40.36 26.90
C PRO A 326 -25.28 -39.60 26.57
N TRP A 327 -25.11 -38.46 25.88
CA TRP A 327 -26.19 -37.55 25.49
C TRP A 327 -25.99 -37.09 24.05
N SER A 328 -27.05 -37.15 23.24
CA SER A 328 -27.16 -36.43 21.97
C SER A 328 -28.16 -35.28 22.10
N ASP A 329 -27.83 -34.12 21.56
CA ASP A 329 -28.71 -32.93 21.68
C ASP A 329 -30.04 -33.06 20.92
N ASN A 330 -30.12 -33.95 19.92
CA ASN A 330 -31.33 -34.22 19.13
C ASN A 330 -31.58 -35.74 18.93
N GLY A 331 -30.94 -36.59 19.74
CA GLY A 331 -31.04 -38.05 19.64
C GLY A 331 -30.34 -38.70 18.44
N SER A 332 -29.64 -37.93 17.59
CA SER A 332 -28.95 -38.45 16.40
C SER A 332 -27.80 -39.43 16.69
N ALA A 333 -27.23 -39.43 17.91
CA ALA A 333 -26.19 -40.39 18.28
C ALA A 333 -26.74 -41.79 18.61
N MET A 334 -28.07 -41.95 18.71
CA MET A 334 -28.77 -43.21 18.97
C MET A 334 -28.23 -43.97 20.18
N ASN A 335 -27.86 -43.24 21.26
CA ASN A 335 -27.43 -43.86 22.50
C ASN A 335 -28.54 -44.78 23.07
N ALA A 336 -28.14 -45.86 23.76
CA ALA A 336 -29.11 -46.75 24.39
C ALA A 336 -30.06 -46.00 25.36
N PRO A 337 -31.37 -46.34 25.38
CA PRO A 337 -32.30 -45.82 26.37
C PRO A 337 -31.84 -46.12 27.80
N ILE A 338 -32.09 -45.20 28.72
CA ILE A 338 -31.94 -45.45 30.16
C ILE A 338 -33.34 -45.70 30.70
N LEU A 339 -33.66 -46.95 31.01
CA LEU A 339 -34.96 -47.29 31.57
C LEU A 339 -34.98 -47.04 33.10
N PRO A 340 -36.12 -46.61 33.67
CA PRO A 340 -36.33 -46.65 35.11
C PRO A 340 -36.32 -48.08 35.67
N LEU A 341 -36.61 -49.09 34.84
CA LEU A 341 -36.78 -50.48 35.22
C LEU A 341 -36.36 -51.42 34.07
N ASP A 342 -35.53 -52.42 34.38
CA ASP A 342 -35.10 -53.44 33.42
C ASP A 342 -36.17 -54.51 33.16
N LYS A 343 -36.05 -55.21 32.03
CA LYS A 343 -36.88 -56.37 31.63
C LYS A 343 -38.39 -56.09 31.46
N LEU A 344 -38.76 -54.85 31.11
CA LEU A 344 -40.14 -54.51 30.80
C LEU A 344 -40.64 -55.28 29.55
N ALA A 345 -41.84 -55.84 29.62
CA ALA A 345 -42.54 -56.33 28.43
C ALA A 345 -42.99 -55.15 27.56
N LYS A 346 -42.89 -55.30 26.24
CA LYS A 346 -43.09 -54.21 25.28
C LYS A 346 -44.54 -53.72 25.33
N GLY A 347 -44.75 -52.42 25.56
CA GLY A 347 -46.08 -51.84 25.69
C GLY A 347 -46.87 -52.31 26.92
N GLN A 348 -46.28 -52.98 27.92
CA GLN A 348 -47.02 -53.39 29.13
C GLN A 348 -47.51 -52.17 29.94
N TYR A 349 -46.72 -51.09 29.94
CA TYR A 349 -47.02 -49.83 30.60
C TYR A 349 -46.69 -48.65 29.68
N PHE A 350 -47.33 -47.51 29.92
CA PHE A 350 -47.11 -46.26 29.19
C PHE A 350 -46.76 -45.15 30.17
N TYR A 351 -46.14 -44.07 29.71
CA TYR A 351 -45.85 -42.91 30.56
C TYR A 351 -46.07 -41.56 29.88
N GLN A 352 -46.24 -40.54 30.71
CA GLN A 352 -46.30 -39.13 30.35
C GLN A 352 -45.53 -38.33 31.41
N VAL A 353 -44.88 -37.26 30.99
CA VAL A 353 -44.34 -36.21 31.87
C VAL A 353 -45.19 -34.96 31.67
N ALA A 354 -46.18 -34.75 32.53
CA ALA A 354 -47.02 -33.57 32.48
C ALA A 354 -46.28 -32.36 33.07
N LEU A 355 -46.22 -31.25 32.34
CA LEU A 355 -45.69 -29.97 32.85
C LEU A 355 -46.85 -29.06 33.29
N GLU A 356 -46.65 -28.31 34.36
CA GLU A 356 -47.62 -27.30 34.85
C GLU A 356 -47.33 -25.89 34.26
N GLY A 357 -48.25 -24.94 34.48
CA GLY A 357 -48.08 -23.53 34.07
C GLY A 357 -48.26 -23.28 32.55
N GLU A 358 -47.55 -22.27 31.99
CA GLU A 358 -47.66 -21.92 30.55
C GLU A 358 -47.23 -23.06 29.60
N ALA A 359 -46.56 -24.11 30.10
CA ALA A 359 -46.16 -25.30 29.34
C ALA A 359 -47.22 -26.41 29.33
N ALA A 360 -48.29 -26.31 30.12
CA ALA A 360 -49.28 -27.37 30.29
C ALA A 360 -50.04 -27.69 29.00
N GLY A 361 -50.18 -28.99 28.70
CA GLY A 361 -50.92 -29.51 27.54
C GLY A 361 -50.29 -29.25 26.17
N LYS A 362 -49.22 -28.44 26.08
CA LYS A 362 -48.52 -28.15 24.82
C LYS A 362 -47.57 -29.28 24.44
N THR A 363 -47.42 -29.53 23.16
CA THR A 363 -46.46 -30.50 22.59
C THR A 363 -45.70 -29.87 21.42
N GLY A 364 -44.64 -30.53 20.94
CA GLY A 364 -43.88 -30.08 19.76
C GLY A 364 -43.44 -28.61 19.83
N LYS A 365 -43.65 -27.86 18.75
CA LYS A 365 -43.27 -26.46 18.63
C LYS A 365 -43.82 -25.58 19.75
N ASP A 366 -45.11 -25.68 20.06
CA ASP A 366 -45.75 -24.79 21.04
C ASP A 366 -45.17 -24.96 22.45
N LEU A 367 -44.76 -26.18 22.78
CA LEU A 367 -44.04 -26.47 24.03
C LEU A 367 -42.62 -25.91 24.00
N LEU A 368 -41.88 -26.12 22.91
CA LEU A 368 -40.53 -25.59 22.76
C LEU A 368 -40.50 -24.06 22.88
N ASP A 369 -41.43 -23.39 22.19
CA ASP A 369 -41.56 -21.93 22.21
C ASP A 369 -42.01 -21.42 23.58
N ALA A 370 -42.89 -22.13 24.29
CA ALA A 370 -43.28 -21.79 25.67
C ALA A 370 -42.10 -21.87 26.65
N LEU A 371 -41.28 -22.94 26.56
CA LEU A 371 -40.08 -23.11 27.38
C LEU A 371 -39.02 -22.05 27.06
N LYS A 372 -38.82 -21.69 25.79
CA LYS A 372 -37.90 -20.62 25.36
C LYS A 372 -38.37 -19.23 25.79
N LYS A 373 -39.67 -18.93 25.65
CA LYS A 373 -40.28 -17.63 25.97
C LYS A 373 -40.18 -17.28 27.45
N ALA A 374 -40.38 -18.26 28.34
CA ALA A 374 -40.38 -18.05 29.79
C ALA A 374 -38.99 -17.72 30.38
N GLY A 375 -37.91 -17.97 29.63
CA GLY A 375 -36.55 -17.73 30.11
C GLY A 375 -36.14 -18.73 31.19
N THR A 376 -35.36 -18.26 32.17
CA THR A 376 -34.96 -19.06 33.33
C THR A 376 -36.13 -19.18 34.31
N ASN A 377 -36.70 -20.37 34.41
CA ASN A 377 -37.94 -20.64 35.15
C ASN A 377 -37.97 -22.07 35.71
N THR A 378 -38.73 -22.30 36.77
CA THR A 378 -38.94 -23.64 37.38
C THR A 378 -40.34 -24.14 37.06
N TYR A 379 -40.44 -25.35 36.53
CA TYR A 379 -41.69 -26.05 36.26
C TYR A 379 -41.85 -27.23 37.22
N THR A 380 -43.09 -27.48 37.67
CA THR A 380 -43.46 -28.80 38.19
C THR A 380 -43.59 -29.74 37.01
N ALA A 381 -42.85 -30.85 37.03
CA ALA A 381 -42.96 -31.93 36.08
C ALA A 381 -43.46 -33.19 36.79
N THR A 382 -44.58 -33.74 36.37
CA THR A 382 -45.21 -34.90 37.01
C THR A 382 -45.12 -36.10 36.08
N VAL A 383 -44.27 -37.05 36.43
CA VAL A 383 -44.13 -38.32 35.72
C VAL A 383 -45.25 -39.25 36.16
N LYS A 384 -46.11 -39.63 35.22
CA LYS A 384 -47.20 -40.61 35.40
C LYS A 384 -46.90 -41.85 34.59
N VAL A 385 -47.11 -43.02 35.19
CA VAL A 385 -47.06 -44.32 34.51
C VAL A 385 -48.44 -44.94 34.59
N PHE A 386 -48.92 -45.40 33.44
CA PHE A 386 -50.27 -45.90 33.20
C PHE A 386 -50.22 -47.38 32.82
N GLY A 387 -51.28 -48.11 33.15
CA GLY A 387 -51.51 -49.45 32.59
C GLY A 387 -51.72 -49.42 31.07
N ASN A 388 -51.74 -50.60 30.45
CA ASN A 388 -52.11 -50.76 29.03
C ASN A 388 -53.61 -51.05 28.89
N LYS A 389 -54.26 -50.28 28.01
CA LYS A 389 -55.58 -50.57 27.46
C LYS A 389 -55.54 -50.44 25.94
N ASP A 390 -55.92 -51.50 25.23
CA ASP A 390 -55.95 -51.55 23.75
C ASP A 390 -54.63 -51.17 23.06
N GLY A 391 -53.48 -51.48 23.68
CA GLY A 391 -52.16 -51.11 23.16
C GLY A 391 -51.83 -49.61 23.30
N LYS A 392 -52.52 -48.91 24.19
CA LYS A 392 -52.35 -47.50 24.53
C LYS A 392 -52.34 -47.30 26.05
N ALA A 393 -52.01 -46.08 26.48
CA ALA A 393 -52.08 -45.71 27.89
C ALA A 393 -53.53 -45.73 28.41
N ASP A 394 -53.76 -46.45 29.51
CA ASP A 394 -55.00 -46.33 30.28
C ASP A 394 -54.85 -45.18 31.29
N GLU A 395 -55.23 -43.97 30.87
CA GLU A 395 -55.18 -42.78 31.73
C GLU A 395 -56.06 -42.90 32.98
N SER A 396 -56.99 -43.87 33.04
CA SER A 396 -57.77 -44.16 34.25
C SER A 396 -57.06 -45.10 35.25
N ASN A 397 -56.05 -45.84 34.80
CA ASN A 397 -55.24 -46.75 35.62
C ASN A 397 -53.82 -46.18 35.83
N VAL A 398 -53.67 -45.24 36.77
CA VAL A 398 -52.38 -44.68 37.17
C VAL A 398 -51.66 -45.64 38.13
N VAL A 399 -50.64 -46.32 37.62
CA VAL A 399 -49.83 -47.32 38.34
C VAL A 399 -48.81 -46.64 39.26
N ALA A 400 -48.19 -45.55 38.80
CA ALA A 400 -47.19 -44.81 39.54
C ALA A 400 -47.21 -43.32 39.16
N GLU A 401 -46.90 -42.45 40.11
CA GLU A 401 -46.83 -41.00 39.91
C GLU A 401 -45.70 -40.41 40.75
N ARG A 402 -44.94 -39.46 40.19
CA ARG A 402 -43.87 -38.75 40.89
C ARG A 402 -43.66 -37.34 40.36
N GLN A 403 -43.61 -36.37 41.27
CA GLN A 403 -43.28 -34.99 40.96
C GLN A 403 -41.76 -34.76 40.96
N VAL A 404 -41.32 -33.94 40.01
CA VAL A 404 -39.93 -33.53 39.80
C VAL A 404 -39.91 -32.02 39.57
N LYS A 405 -39.01 -31.30 40.24
CA LYS A 405 -38.74 -29.89 39.89
C LYS A 405 -37.85 -29.84 38.66
N LEU A 406 -38.33 -29.20 37.58
CA LEU A 406 -37.58 -28.98 36.36
C LEU A 406 -37.14 -27.52 36.28
N ASN A 407 -35.86 -27.26 36.58
CA ASN A 407 -35.29 -25.92 36.47
C ASN A 407 -34.76 -25.71 35.05
N VAL A 408 -35.43 -24.87 34.26
CA VAL A 408 -34.89 -24.36 32.99
C VAL A 408 -33.94 -23.22 33.33
N ASN A 409 -32.65 -23.36 33.00
CA ASN A 409 -31.62 -22.41 33.44
C ASN A 409 -30.73 -21.93 32.28
N GLY A 410 -30.45 -20.62 32.27
CA GLY A 410 -29.54 -19.95 31.34
C GLY A 410 -30.21 -19.25 30.15
N LEU A 411 -31.54 -19.32 30.03
CA LEU A 411 -32.29 -18.55 29.03
C LEU A 411 -32.68 -17.17 29.60
N THR A 412 -32.53 -16.12 28.80
CA THR A 412 -33.05 -14.77 29.10
C THR A 412 -34.39 -14.57 28.40
N ALA A 413 -35.35 -13.89 29.05
CA ALA A 413 -36.68 -13.71 28.47
C ALA A 413 -36.72 -12.57 27.42
N ALA A 414 -37.60 -12.72 26.43
CA ALA A 414 -37.79 -11.71 25.37
C ALA A 414 -38.19 -10.32 25.91
N THR A 415 -38.91 -10.28 27.04
CA THR A 415 -39.26 -9.04 27.76
C THR A 415 -38.05 -8.32 28.33
N ASP A 416 -37.08 -9.07 28.85
CA ASP A 416 -35.86 -8.51 29.43
C ASP A 416 -34.95 -7.96 28.33
N VAL A 417 -34.86 -8.66 27.19
CA VAL A 417 -34.17 -8.18 25.99
C VAL A 417 -34.80 -6.88 25.48
N LYS A 418 -36.13 -6.82 25.36
CA LYS A 418 -36.82 -5.61 24.91
C LYS A 418 -36.58 -4.43 25.85
N LYS A 419 -36.66 -4.66 27.16
CA LYS A 419 -36.33 -3.65 28.18
C LYS A 419 -34.86 -3.21 28.08
N ALA A 420 -33.92 -4.15 27.94
CA ALA A 420 -32.51 -3.86 27.85
C ALA A 420 -32.15 -3.02 26.62
N VAL A 421 -32.80 -3.24 25.47
CA VAL A 421 -32.65 -2.40 24.28
C VAL A 421 -33.09 -0.96 24.56
N GLU A 422 -34.22 -0.77 25.24
CA GLU A 422 -34.74 0.57 25.58
C GLU A 422 -33.90 1.28 26.67
N ASP A 423 -33.47 0.53 27.69
CA ASP A 423 -32.70 1.01 28.82
C ASP A 423 -31.22 1.26 28.47
N ASN A 424 -30.62 0.53 27.51
CA ASN A 424 -29.16 0.58 27.26
C ASN A 424 -28.75 1.08 25.86
N ILE A 425 -29.65 1.20 24.88
CA ILE A 425 -29.36 1.86 23.58
C ILE A 425 -29.71 3.36 23.68
N LYS A 426 -28.82 4.23 23.20
CA LYS A 426 -29.00 5.70 23.14
C LYS A 426 -30.16 6.07 22.22
N ALA A 427 -30.69 7.29 22.37
CA ALA A 427 -31.60 7.89 21.38
C ALA A 427 -30.83 8.62 20.26
N GLU A 428 -29.61 9.06 20.54
CA GLU A 428 -28.75 9.82 19.64
C GLU A 428 -27.28 9.58 20.01
N THR A 429 -26.40 9.58 19.02
CA THR A 429 -24.94 9.50 19.19
C THR A 429 -24.23 10.29 18.10
N THR A 430 -22.99 10.68 18.35
CA THR A 430 -22.15 11.38 17.37
C THR A 430 -20.99 10.49 16.97
N LEU A 431 -20.79 10.30 15.66
CA LEU A 431 -19.64 9.63 15.06
C LEU A 431 -18.63 10.71 14.61
N PRO A 432 -17.44 10.78 15.23
CA PRO A 432 -16.37 11.65 14.76
C PRO A 432 -15.82 11.19 13.41
N ALA A 433 -15.56 12.12 12.49
CA ALA A 433 -14.89 11.88 11.21
C ALA A 433 -13.66 10.97 11.31
N ALA A 434 -12.81 11.21 12.31
CA ALA A 434 -11.57 10.48 12.57
C ALA A 434 -11.75 8.96 12.82
N TYR A 435 -12.96 8.49 13.13
CA TYR A 435 -13.23 7.05 13.26
C TYR A 435 -13.52 6.43 11.89
N LEU A 436 -14.21 7.16 11.00
CA LEU A 436 -14.49 6.74 9.62
C LEU A 436 -13.24 6.84 8.71
N GLU A 437 -12.30 7.73 9.03
CA GLU A 437 -10.98 7.81 8.38
C GLU A 437 -10.10 6.59 8.64
N LYS A 438 -10.26 5.94 9.81
CA LYS A 438 -9.46 4.80 10.25
C LYS A 438 -10.10 3.43 10.00
N ALA A 439 -11.35 3.41 9.51
CA ALA A 439 -11.95 2.20 8.98
C ALA A 439 -11.18 1.75 7.72
N ASN A 440 -10.90 0.45 7.61
CA ASN A 440 -10.11 -0.11 6.49
C ASN A 440 -10.76 0.24 5.14
N ALA A 441 -9.95 0.57 4.13
CA ALA A 441 -10.46 1.03 2.85
C ALA A 441 -11.29 0.01 2.05
N ASP A 442 -11.11 -1.29 2.31
CA ASP A 442 -11.91 -2.38 1.73
C ASP A 442 -13.23 -2.64 2.51
N GLY A 443 -13.47 -1.91 3.60
CA GLY A 443 -14.58 -2.15 4.52
C GLY A 443 -14.44 -3.39 5.39
N SER A 444 -13.26 -4.02 5.43
CA SER A 444 -12.96 -5.11 6.35
C SER A 444 -12.78 -4.62 7.79
N GLY A 445 -12.77 -5.56 8.73
CA GLY A 445 -12.61 -5.26 10.15
C GLY A 445 -13.94 -4.92 10.86
N PRO A 446 -13.88 -4.55 12.15
CA PRO A 446 -15.05 -4.49 13.01
C PRO A 446 -15.91 -3.24 12.83
N PHE A 447 -15.42 -2.16 12.19
CA PHE A 447 -16.11 -0.87 12.18
C PHE A 447 -17.57 -0.95 11.69
N LEU A 448 -17.82 -1.69 10.61
CA LEU A 448 -19.16 -1.92 10.06
C LEU A 448 -19.81 -3.25 10.49
N ALA A 449 -19.22 -4.00 11.42
CA ALA A 449 -19.79 -5.28 11.84
C ALA A 449 -21.17 -5.07 12.50
N GLY A 450 -22.18 -5.79 12.00
CA GLY A 450 -23.59 -5.61 12.41
C GLY A 450 -24.29 -4.39 11.80
N VAL A 451 -23.63 -3.62 10.94
CA VAL A 451 -24.25 -2.51 10.19
C VAL A 451 -24.76 -3.06 8.85
N ASN A 452 -26.05 -2.86 8.56
CA ASN A 452 -26.78 -3.45 7.43
C ASN A 452 -26.67 -5.00 7.33
N GLY A 453 -26.29 -5.68 8.41
CA GLY A 453 -26.16 -7.14 8.50
C GLY A 453 -26.39 -7.65 9.92
N THR A 454 -26.63 -8.95 10.08
CA THR A 454 -26.90 -9.58 11.39
C THR A 454 -25.62 -10.11 12.04
N ILE A 455 -25.51 -9.95 13.36
CA ILE A 455 -24.43 -10.50 14.20
C ILE A 455 -25.01 -11.18 15.46
N PRO A 456 -24.34 -12.19 16.04
CA PRO A 456 -24.71 -12.74 17.34
C PRO A 456 -24.68 -11.66 18.43
N PHE A 457 -25.56 -11.78 19.43
CA PHE A 457 -25.63 -10.86 20.56
C PHE A 457 -24.26 -10.58 21.20
N GLU A 458 -23.48 -11.63 21.46
CA GLU A 458 -22.18 -11.54 22.14
C GLU A 458 -21.10 -10.79 21.34
N ALA A 459 -21.34 -10.53 20.05
CA ALA A 459 -20.50 -9.69 19.20
C ALA A 459 -20.97 -8.23 19.14
N PHE A 460 -22.19 -7.91 19.61
CA PHE A 460 -22.69 -6.54 19.59
C PHE A 460 -21.92 -5.66 20.59
N GLY A 461 -21.56 -4.44 20.17
CA GLY A 461 -20.78 -3.53 21.01
C GLY A 461 -19.32 -3.94 21.25
N GLY A 462 -18.80 -4.87 20.44
CA GLY A 462 -17.38 -5.18 20.35
C GLY A 462 -16.54 -3.94 20.02
N ASP A 463 -15.25 -4.01 20.35
CA ASP A 463 -14.35 -2.86 20.22
C ASP A 463 -14.13 -2.42 18.76
N GLY A 464 -14.02 -1.11 18.55
CA GLY A 464 -13.94 -0.49 17.22
C GLY A 464 -15.20 -0.56 16.35
N MET A 465 -16.32 -1.12 16.81
CA MET A 465 -17.56 -1.24 16.04
C MET A 465 -18.44 0.02 16.13
N LEU A 466 -19.03 0.49 15.02
CA LEU A 466 -20.03 1.57 15.03
C LEU A 466 -21.20 1.26 15.99
N THR A 467 -21.58 -0.02 16.10
CA THR A 467 -22.64 -0.51 16.99
C THR A 467 -22.33 -0.25 18.47
N ARG A 468 -21.05 -0.19 18.87
CA ARG A 468 -20.63 0.15 20.25
C ARG A 468 -21.01 1.58 20.61
N LEU A 469 -20.93 2.54 19.68
CA LEU A 469 -21.29 3.94 19.94
C LEU A 469 -22.78 4.17 20.23
N LEU A 470 -23.63 3.22 19.85
CA LEU A 470 -25.08 3.24 20.11
C LEU A 470 -25.43 2.89 21.56
N LEU A 471 -24.52 2.29 22.33
CA LEU A 471 -24.76 1.88 23.71
C LEU A 471 -24.52 3.05 24.69
N LYS A 472 -25.40 3.24 25.68
CA LYS A 472 -25.20 4.25 26.75
C LYS A 472 -23.91 4.01 27.52
N ALA A 473 -23.60 2.75 27.84
CA ALA A 473 -22.37 2.33 28.52
C ALA A 473 -21.06 2.52 27.71
N SER A 474 -21.13 2.99 26.44
CA SER A 474 -19.92 3.38 25.69
C SER A 474 -19.32 4.73 26.14
N GLU A 475 -20.06 5.51 26.92
CA GLU A 475 -19.59 6.80 27.42
C GLU A 475 -18.39 6.61 28.37
N ASN A 476 -17.22 7.09 27.94
CA ASN A 476 -15.90 6.91 28.58
C ASN A 476 -15.31 5.49 28.51
N ALA A 477 -15.88 4.58 27.71
CA ALA A 477 -15.27 3.29 27.47
C ALA A 477 -14.00 3.41 26.58
N PRO A 478 -12.99 2.54 26.77
CA PRO A 478 -11.88 2.47 25.83
C PRO A 478 -12.37 2.05 24.44
N TRP A 479 -11.69 2.57 23.42
CA TRP A 479 -12.02 2.42 22.01
C TRP A 479 -10.74 2.19 21.20
N SER A 480 -10.68 1.09 20.46
CA SER A 480 -9.71 0.86 19.40
C SER A 480 -10.28 1.36 18.06
N ASP A 481 -9.45 1.98 17.23
CA ASP A 481 -9.90 2.60 15.98
C ASP A 481 -10.25 1.61 14.87
N ASN A 482 -9.50 0.52 14.77
CA ASN A 482 -9.75 -0.61 13.86
C ASN A 482 -10.03 -1.93 14.62
N GLY A 483 -10.18 -1.87 15.95
CA GLY A 483 -10.41 -3.04 16.80
C GLY A 483 -9.17 -3.86 17.16
N ALA A 484 -7.96 -3.42 16.81
CA ALA A 484 -6.71 -4.15 17.07
C ALA A 484 -6.37 -4.29 18.57
N ASP A 485 -6.83 -3.38 19.44
CA ASP A 485 -6.58 -3.48 20.89
C ASP A 485 -7.48 -4.50 21.60
N MET A 486 -8.53 -4.98 20.91
CA MET A 486 -9.42 -6.07 21.33
C MET A 486 -10.01 -5.89 22.75
N HIS A 487 -10.48 -4.69 23.11
CA HIS A 487 -11.18 -4.50 24.38
C HIS A 487 -12.46 -5.35 24.46
N ALA A 488 -12.89 -5.68 25.68
CA ALA A 488 -14.11 -6.46 25.89
C ALA A 488 -15.35 -5.80 25.23
N PRO A 489 -16.27 -6.59 24.65
CA PRO A 489 -17.56 -6.10 24.18
C PRO A 489 -18.36 -5.45 25.30
N ILE A 490 -19.01 -4.33 25.00
CA ILE A 490 -20.03 -3.75 25.88
C ILE A 490 -21.34 -4.36 25.43
N LEU A 491 -21.90 -5.26 26.23
CA LEU A 491 -23.17 -5.90 25.90
C LEU A 491 -24.35 -5.04 26.40
N PRO A 492 -25.45 -4.91 25.63
CA PRO A 492 -26.65 -4.22 26.10
C PRO A 492 -27.40 -4.98 27.21
N LEU A 493 -27.02 -6.22 27.50
CA LEU A 493 -27.61 -7.07 28.54
C LEU A 493 -26.58 -8.11 29.04
N ASP A 494 -26.46 -8.26 30.35
CA ASP A 494 -25.60 -9.26 30.97
C ASP A 494 -26.23 -10.66 30.96
N LYS A 495 -25.39 -11.70 31.05
CA LYS A 495 -25.76 -13.12 31.27
C LYS A 495 -26.62 -13.78 30.17
N LEU A 496 -26.64 -13.24 28.95
CA LEU A 496 -27.25 -13.92 27.82
C LEU A 496 -26.52 -15.23 27.46
N ALA A 497 -27.26 -16.28 27.11
CA ALA A 497 -26.68 -17.45 26.43
C ALA A 497 -26.18 -17.07 25.03
N LYS A 498 -25.03 -17.65 24.64
CA LYS A 498 -24.39 -17.37 23.35
C LYS A 498 -25.28 -17.79 22.19
N GLY A 499 -25.50 -16.89 21.23
CA GLY A 499 -26.37 -17.14 20.09
C GLY A 499 -27.87 -17.22 20.43
N GLN A 500 -28.34 -16.91 21.64
CA GLN A 500 -29.78 -16.92 21.95
C GLN A 500 -30.56 -15.85 21.14
N TYR A 501 -29.92 -14.71 20.85
CA TYR A 501 -30.47 -13.60 20.07
C TYR A 501 -29.41 -13.03 19.11
N PHE A 502 -29.88 -12.34 18.07
CA PHE A 502 -29.06 -11.69 17.05
C PHE A 502 -29.42 -10.21 16.90
N TYR A 503 -28.44 -9.36 16.60
CA TYR A 503 -28.62 -7.92 16.42
C TYR A 503 -28.34 -7.51 14.97
N GLN A 504 -29.06 -6.51 14.47
CA GLN A 504 -28.79 -5.80 13.22
C GLN A 504 -28.95 -4.30 13.46
N VAL A 505 -28.12 -3.49 12.81
CA VAL A 505 -28.24 -2.03 12.78
C VAL A 505 -28.37 -1.57 11.34
N SER A 506 -29.57 -1.21 10.91
CA SER A 506 -29.77 -0.68 9.55
C SER A 506 -29.61 0.84 9.53
N LEU A 507 -28.74 1.39 8.68
CA LEU A 507 -28.64 2.85 8.44
C LEU A 507 -29.58 3.22 7.30
N LYS A 508 -30.73 3.82 7.61
CA LYS A 508 -31.89 3.93 6.70
C LYS A 508 -31.58 4.59 5.36
N GLU A 509 -30.77 5.64 5.36
CA GLU A 509 -30.45 6.44 4.18
C GLU A 509 -29.40 5.79 3.25
N VAL A 510 -28.79 4.67 3.68
CA VAL A 510 -27.75 3.90 2.99
C VAL A 510 -27.92 2.39 3.26
N ALA A 511 -29.17 1.92 3.37
CA ALA A 511 -29.50 0.59 3.89
C ALA A 511 -29.11 -0.56 2.94
N ASP A 512 -28.93 -0.25 1.67
CA ASP A 512 -28.49 -1.12 0.57
C ASP A 512 -26.96 -1.31 0.50
N LYS A 513 -26.19 -0.43 1.14
CA LYS A 513 -24.72 -0.39 1.04
C LYS A 513 -24.05 -1.14 2.19
N THR A 514 -22.95 -1.83 1.89
CA THR A 514 -22.12 -2.52 2.90
C THR A 514 -20.63 -2.30 2.63
N GLY A 515 -19.78 -2.63 3.60
CA GLY A 515 -18.31 -2.56 3.46
C GLY A 515 -17.81 -1.21 2.92
N GLN A 516 -16.92 -1.25 1.91
CA GLN A 516 -16.35 -0.06 1.29
C GLN A 516 -17.42 0.90 0.74
N GLU A 517 -18.48 0.40 0.09
CA GLU A 517 -19.52 1.25 -0.51
C GLU A 517 -20.25 2.10 0.54
N LEU A 518 -20.46 1.53 1.73
CA LEU A 518 -21.03 2.24 2.87
C LEU A 518 -20.05 3.29 3.40
N ILE A 519 -18.77 2.95 3.60
CA ILE A 519 -17.75 3.92 4.07
C ILE A 519 -17.66 5.11 3.10
N THR A 520 -17.58 4.85 1.79
CA THR A 520 -17.53 5.88 0.75
C THR A 520 -18.79 6.75 0.78
N ALA A 521 -19.98 6.16 0.83
CA ALA A 521 -21.23 6.93 0.90
C ALA A 521 -21.34 7.84 2.14
N LEU A 522 -20.84 7.39 3.30
CA LEU A 522 -20.77 8.21 4.52
C LEU A 522 -19.69 9.31 4.43
N LYS A 523 -18.57 9.06 3.75
CA LYS A 523 -17.51 10.07 3.49
C LYS A 523 -17.98 11.14 2.50
N ASP A 524 -18.64 10.76 1.43
CA ASP A 524 -19.01 11.65 0.32
C ASP A 524 -20.16 12.61 0.69
N ALA A 525 -21.10 12.15 1.51
CA ALA A 525 -22.20 12.96 2.04
C ALA A 525 -21.74 14.04 3.02
N GLY A 526 -20.56 13.88 3.64
CA GLY A 526 -20.00 14.82 4.60
C GLY A 526 -20.71 14.80 5.96
N THR A 527 -20.82 15.96 6.59
CA THR A 527 -21.47 16.12 7.90
C THR A 527 -22.99 16.02 7.76
N GLN A 528 -23.55 14.89 8.19
CA GLN A 528 -24.96 14.52 8.00
C GLN A 528 -25.48 13.66 9.17
N THR A 529 -26.77 13.78 9.48
CA THR A 529 -27.47 12.90 10.43
C THR A 529 -28.12 11.73 9.70
N TYR A 530 -27.92 10.51 10.21
CA TYR A 530 -28.51 9.27 9.71
C TYR A 530 -29.46 8.66 10.74
N THR A 531 -30.42 7.85 10.28
CA THR A 531 -31.35 7.10 11.13
C THR A 531 -30.88 5.64 11.23
N ALA A 532 -30.29 5.26 12.36
CA ALA A 532 -29.95 3.88 12.65
C ALA A 532 -31.14 3.15 13.30
N ILE A 533 -31.54 2.01 12.74
CA ILE A 533 -32.60 1.14 13.28
C ILE A 533 -31.92 -0.11 13.84
N VAL A 534 -31.84 -0.21 15.16
CA VAL A 534 -31.38 -1.41 15.87
C VAL A 534 -32.54 -2.38 15.99
N LYS A 535 -32.39 -3.60 15.44
CA LYS A 535 -33.33 -4.71 15.60
C LYS A 535 -32.67 -5.85 16.35
N VAL A 536 -33.47 -6.55 17.15
CA VAL A 536 -33.09 -7.80 17.82
C VAL A 536 -34.01 -8.92 17.34
N PHE A 537 -33.41 -10.00 16.89
CA PHE A 537 -34.09 -11.19 16.37
C PHE A 537 -33.88 -12.38 17.31
N GLY A 538 -34.87 -13.29 17.33
CA GLY A 538 -34.71 -14.62 17.91
C GLY A 538 -33.67 -15.47 17.16
N ASN A 539 -33.32 -16.63 17.73
CA ASN A 539 -32.50 -17.64 17.06
C ASN A 539 -33.38 -18.67 16.34
N LYS A 540 -33.05 -18.91 15.06
CA LYS A 540 -33.49 -20.07 14.28
C LYS A 540 -32.26 -20.75 13.67
N ASP A 541 -32.06 -22.02 14.02
CA ASP A 541 -31.00 -22.89 13.49
C ASP A 541 -29.57 -22.30 13.59
N GLY A 542 -29.29 -21.54 14.65
CA GLY A 542 -28.01 -20.88 14.89
C GLY A 542 -27.83 -19.56 14.12
N LYS A 543 -28.91 -18.97 13.61
CA LYS A 543 -28.94 -17.71 12.86
C LYS A 543 -30.07 -16.79 13.33
N ALA A 544 -30.04 -15.54 12.89
CA ALA A 544 -31.13 -14.59 13.12
C ALA A 544 -32.44 -15.07 12.46
N ASP A 545 -33.51 -15.14 13.24
CA ASP A 545 -34.87 -15.33 12.72
C ASP A 545 -35.48 -13.98 12.39
N GLU A 546 -35.35 -13.55 11.14
CA GLU A 546 -35.87 -12.26 10.67
C GLU A 546 -37.41 -12.13 10.78
N SER A 547 -38.13 -13.26 10.91
CA SER A 547 -39.57 -13.27 11.16
C SER A 547 -39.94 -13.02 12.63
N ASN A 548 -38.99 -13.20 13.56
CA ASN A 548 -39.18 -13.09 15.00
C ASN A 548 -38.41 -11.88 15.56
N VAL A 549 -38.94 -10.68 15.31
CA VAL A 549 -38.40 -9.42 15.86
C VAL A 549 -38.83 -9.26 17.32
N VAL A 550 -37.85 -9.32 18.23
CA VAL A 550 -38.02 -9.24 19.68
C VAL A 550 -38.06 -7.78 20.16
N ALA A 551 -37.21 -6.94 19.58
CA ALA A 551 -37.09 -5.53 19.94
C ALA A 551 -36.61 -4.68 18.76
N THR A 552 -37.02 -3.42 18.74
CA THR A 552 -36.62 -2.42 17.74
C THR A 552 -36.36 -1.08 18.43
N ARG A 553 -35.31 -0.36 18.04
CA ARG A 553 -34.97 0.98 18.52
C ARG A 553 -34.40 1.85 17.42
N GLU A 554 -34.92 3.06 17.26
CA GLU A 554 -34.32 4.08 16.40
C GLU A 554 -33.29 4.92 17.17
N VAL A 555 -32.18 5.26 16.51
CA VAL A 555 -31.08 6.07 17.04
C VAL A 555 -30.64 7.07 15.97
N LYS A 556 -30.53 8.34 16.32
CA LYS A 556 -29.89 9.34 15.44
C LYS A 556 -28.38 9.19 15.49
N VAL A 557 -27.73 9.07 14.33
CA VAL A 557 -26.27 9.01 14.21
C VAL A 557 -25.79 10.25 13.48
N ASN A 558 -25.22 11.19 14.23
CA ASN A 558 -24.67 12.43 13.69
C ASN A 558 -23.22 12.19 13.26
N ILE A 559 -22.95 12.14 11.96
CA ILE A 559 -21.57 12.11 11.46
C ILE A 559 -21.09 13.56 11.37
N ASN A 560 -20.01 13.90 12.06
CA ASN A 560 -19.55 15.28 12.19
C ASN A 560 -18.05 15.43 11.90
N GLY A 561 -17.70 16.53 11.22
CA GLY A 561 -16.33 16.89 10.86
C GLY A 561 -15.90 16.46 9.45
N LEU A 562 -16.81 15.96 8.62
CA LEU A 562 -16.54 15.63 7.22
C LEU A 562 -17.07 16.73 6.29
N THR A 563 -16.33 17.00 5.22
CA THR A 563 -16.75 17.89 4.13
C THR A 563 -17.36 17.07 3.00
N ALA A 564 -18.47 17.51 2.41
CA ALA A 564 -19.12 16.79 1.32
C ALA A 564 -18.38 16.97 -0.02
N VAL A 565 -18.43 15.95 -0.88
CA VAL A 565 -17.83 15.97 -2.24
C VAL A 565 -18.30 17.16 -3.07
N GLU A 566 -19.61 17.48 -3.03
CA GLU A 566 -20.19 18.61 -3.76
C GLU A 566 -19.52 19.95 -3.40
N SER A 567 -19.21 20.15 -2.12
CA SER A 567 -18.54 21.37 -1.63
C SER A 567 -17.11 21.48 -2.17
N VAL A 568 -16.39 20.36 -2.26
CA VAL A 568 -15.04 20.31 -2.84
C VAL A 568 -15.07 20.57 -4.33
N THR A 569 -15.98 19.94 -5.08
CA THR A 569 -16.14 20.14 -6.52
C THR A 569 -16.49 21.59 -6.85
N LYS A 570 -17.40 22.21 -6.09
CA LYS A 570 -17.72 23.63 -6.20
C LYS A 570 -16.51 24.52 -5.93
N ALA A 571 -15.80 24.28 -4.83
CA ALA A 571 -14.61 25.05 -4.45
C ALA A 571 -13.49 24.98 -5.51
N VAL A 572 -13.26 23.81 -6.09
CA VAL A 572 -12.27 23.59 -7.18
C VAL A 572 -12.65 24.37 -8.44
N ALA A 573 -13.94 24.41 -8.79
CA ALA A 573 -14.43 25.18 -9.94
C ALA A 573 -14.41 26.70 -9.69
N GLU A 574 -14.78 27.14 -8.49
CA GLU A 574 -14.95 28.56 -8.15
C GLU A 574 -13.65 29.25 -7.73
N ASN A 575 -12.72 28.59 -7.03
CA ASN A 575 -11.57 29.25 -6.39
C ASN A 575 -10.23 29.04 -7.12
N ILE A 576 -10.16 28.11 -8.08
CA ILE A 576 -8.99 27.92 -8.95
C ILE A 576 -9.14 28.78 -10.22
N LYS A 577 -8.06 29.47 -10.60
CA LYS A 577 -7.98 30.32 -11.81
C LYS A 577 -8.11 29.47 -13.09
N ALA A 578 -8.51 30.10 -14.18
CA ALA A 578 -8.45 29.48 -15.51
C ALA A 578 -7.04 29.52 -16.12
N GLU A 579 -6.24 30.51 -15.72
CA GLU A 579 -4.86 30.69 -16.14
C GLU A 579 -4.04 31.43 -15.07
N THR A 580 -2.72 31.25 -15.10
CA THR A 580 -1.78 31.99 -14.26
C THR A 580 -0.45 32.18 -14.98
N THR A 581 0.27 33.25 -14.65
CA THR A 581 1.61 33.52 -15.17
C THR A 581 2.61 33.43 -14.03
N VAL A 582 3.67 32.66 -14.24
CA VAL A 582 4.74 32.40 -13.28
C VAL A 582 5.99 33.15 -13.73
N PRO A 583 6.45 34.17 -12.99
CA PRO A 583 7.70 34.86 -13.28
C PRO A 583 8.93 33.93 -13.21
N ALA A 584 9.85 34.08 -14.16
CA ALA A 584 11.16 33.41 -14.20
C ALA A 584 11.89 33.41 -12.84
N ALA A 585 11.85 34.56 -12.14
CA ALA A 585 12.49 34.75 -10.84
C ALA A 585 12.06 33.73 -9.77
N TYR A 586 10.86 33.14 -9.85
CA TYR A 586 10.42 32.11 -8.91
C TYR A 586 11.10 30.77 -9.17
N LEU A 587 11.39 30.43 -10.44
CA LEU A 587 12.15 29.23 -10.81
C LEU A 587 13.65 29.41 -10.54
N GLU A 588 14.16 30.63 -10.63
CA GLU A 588 15.56 30.97 -10.29
C GLU A 588 15.85 30.90 -8.80
N LYS A 589 14.87 31.25 -7.95
CA LYS A 589 14.98 31.21 -6.47
C LYS A 589 14.56 29.87 -5.85
N ALA A 590 13.95 28.97 -6.63
CA ALA A 590 13.78 27.58 -6.23
C ALA A 590 15.14 26.87 -6.08
N ASN A 591 15.28 26.01 -5.07
CA ASN A 591 16.56 25.37 -4.75
C ASN A 591 17.08 24.53 -5.93
N ALA A 592 18.39 24.57 -6.19
CA ALA A 592 19.01 23.94 -7.36
C ALA A 592 18.95 22.38 -7.38
N ASP A 593 18.70 21.78 -6.21
CA ASP A 593 18.42 20.35 -6.02
C ASP A 593 16.93 19.99 -6.17
N GLY A 594 16.08 20.96 -6.51
CA GLY A 594 14.63 20.80 -6.61
C GLY A 594 13.92 20.58 -5.27
N SER A 595 14.61 20.75 -4.14
CA SER A 595 13.98 20.75 -2.82
C SER A 595 13.21 22.05 -2.56
N GLY A 596 12.38 22.04 -1.52
CA GLY A 596 11.57 23.20 -1.15
C GLY A 596 10.18 23.22 -1.81
N PRO A 597 9.38 24.27 -1.54
CA PRO A 597 7.94 24.24 -1.77
C PRO A 597 7.51 24.46 -3.22
N PHE A 598 8.34 25.10 -4.07
CA PHE A 598 7.88 25.60 -5.37
C PHE A 598 7.20 24.56 -6.27
N LEU A 599 7.71 23.32 -6.31
CA LEU A 599 7.15 22.22 -7.10
C LEU A 599 6.38 21.18 -6.26
N ALA A 600 6.14 21.45 -4.97
CA ALA A 600 5.41 20.53 -4.12
C ALA A 600 3.94 20.40 -4.58
N GLY A 601 3.47 19.16 -4.72
CA GLY A 601 2.15 18.86 -5.30
C GLY A 601 2.06 18.97 -6.83
N VAL A 602 3.17 19.23 -7.54
CA VAL A 602 3.21 19.21 -9.00
C VAL A 602 3.67 17.83 -9.46
N ASN A 603 2.86 17.18 -10.31
CA ASN A 603 2.94 15.76 -10.72
C ASN A 603 2.93 14.71 -9.57
N GLY A 604 3.11 15.09 -8.31
CA GLY A 604 2.91 14.24 -7.13
C GLY A 604 1.70 14.67 -6.29
N THR A 605 1.17 13.77 -5.47
CA THR A 605 0.04 14.04 -4.57
C THR A 605 0.50 14.64 -3.23
N ILE A 606 -0.30 15.58 -2.70
CA ILE A 606 -0.13 16.19 -1.38
C ILE A 606 -1.47 16.22 -0.62
N PRO A 607 -1.48 16.22 0.74
CA PRO A 607 -2.70 16.45 1.51
C PRO A 607 -3.34 17.79 1.16
N PHE A 608 -4.67 17.88 1.21
CA PHE A 608 -5.42 19.11 0.93
C PHE A 608 -4.88 20.32 1.70
N GLU A 609 -4.62 20.14 3.01
CA GLU A 609 -4.16 21.20 3.90
C GLU A 609 -2.77 21.77 3.57
N ALA A 610 -2.00 21.09 2.71
CA ALA A 610 -0.73 21.56 2.19
C ALA A 610 -0.86 22.29 0.84
N PHE A 611 -2.04 22.29 0.21
CA PHE A 611 -2.25 23.00 -1.05
C PHE A 611 -2.17 24.53 -0.83
N GLY A 612 -1.57 25.25 -1.77
CA GLY A 612 -1.46 26.70 -1.71
C GLY A 612 -0.59 27.24 -0.56
N GLY A 613 0.28 26.40 0.02
CA GLY A 613 1.33 26.80 0.95
C GLY A 613 2.30 27.82 0.35
N ASP A 614 3.10 28.45 1.20
CA ASP A 614 3.95 29.57 0.80
C ASP A 614 5.03 29.18 -0.22
N GLY A 615 5.27 30.06 -1.19
CA GLY A 615 6.20 29.82 -2.31
C GLY A 615 5.86 28.66 -3.24
N MET A 616 4.71 28.00 -3.12
CA MET A 616 4.31 26.89 -3.98
C MET A 616 3.69 27.37 -5.31
N LEU A 617 3.96 26.67 -6.43
CA LEU A 617 3.23 26.88 -7.69
C LEU A 617 1.71 26.71 -7.51
N THR A 618 1.29 25.78 -6.64
CA THR A 618 -0.12 25.53 -6.33
C THR A 618 -0.84 26.76 -5.77
N ARG A 619 -0.13 27.63 -5.03
CA ARG A 619 -0.64 28.90 -4.51
C ARG A 619 -1.03 29.85 -5.65
N LEU A 620 -0.20 29.95 -6.69
CA LEU A 620 -0.42 30.83 -7.84
C LEU A 620 -1.63 30.44 -8.69
N LEU A 621 -2.12 29.20 -8.56
CA LEU A 621 -3.34 28.70 -9.22
C LEU A 621 -4.62 29.21 -8.55
N LEU A 622 -4.57 29.67 -7.30
CA LEU A 622 -5.75 30.12 -6.54
C LEU A 622 -6.08 31.58 -6.82
N LYS A 623 -7.36 31.93 -6.97
CA LYS A 623 -7.81 33.32 -7.14
C LYS A 623 -7.36 34.22 -5.99
N ALA A 624 -7.47 33.74 -4.76
CA ALA A 624 -7.05 34.45 -3.55
C ALA A 624 -5.53 34.74 -3.46
N SER A 625 -4.69 34.19 -4.35
CA SER A 625 -3.26 34.54 -4.38
C SER A 625 -2.96 35.96 -4.86
N GLU A 626 -3.90 36.64 -5.51
CA GLU A 626 -3.69 37.98 -6.09
C GLU A 626 -3.49 39.08 -5.03
N THR A 627 -3.97 38.86 -3.81
CA THR A 627 -3.85 39.80 -2.67
C THR A 627 -3.08 39.22 -1.49
N ALA A 628 -2.60 37.97 -1.60
CA ALA A 628 -1.92 37.27 -0.52
C ALA A 628 -0.41 37.54 -0.52
N PRO A 629 0.26 37.50 0.65
CA PRO A 629 1.71 37.54 0.72
C PRO A 629 2.33 36.33 0.01
N TRP A 630 3.53 36.53 -0.53
CA TRP A 630 4.29 35.57 -1.30
C TRP A 630 5.75 35.56 -0.83
N SER A 631 6.28 34.38 -0.52
CA SER A 631 7.71 34.12 -0.38
C SER A 631 8.26 33.41 -1.61
N ASP A 632 9.41 33.83 -2.12
CA ASP A 632 10.01 33.24 -3.32
C ASP A 632 10.44 31.77 -3.16
N ASN A 633 10.71 31.33 -1.93
CA ASN A 633 11.15 29.97 -1.60
C ASN A 633 10.41 29.38 -0.38
N GLY A 634 9.32 30.04 0.06
CA GLY A 634 8.53 29.66 1.23
C GLY A 634 9.21 29.89 2.59
N SER A 635 10.33 30.62 2.64
CA SER A 635 11.04 30.90 3.89
C SER A 635 10.30 31.86 4.84
N ASP A 636 9.38 32.68 4.33
CA ASP A 636 8.56 33.58 5.14
C ASP A 636 7.40 32.86 5.86
N MET A 637 7.18 31.57 5.55
CA MET A 637 6.20 30.69 6.21
C MET A 637 4.77 31.26 6.28
N ASN A 638 4.32 31.95 5.24
CA ASN A 638 2.95 32.45 5.16
C ASN A 638 1.92 31.31 5.24
N ALA A 639 0.76 31.57 5.84
CA ALA A 639 -0.30 30.58 5.95
C ALA A 639 -0.73 30.04 4.55
N PRO A 640 -1.03 28.74 4.42
CA PRO A 640 -1.59 28.18 3.21
C PRO A 640 -2.90 28.87 2.82
N ILE A 641 -3.08 29.11 1.52
CA ILE A 641 -4.38 29.50 0.98
C ILE A 641 -5.04 28.22 0.50
N LEU A 642 -6.20 27.89 1.04
CA LEU A 642 -6.93 26.70 0.64
C LEU A 642 -8.00 27.01 -0.42
N PRO A 643 -8.33 26.06 -1.32
CA PRO A 643 -9.49 26.19 -2.20
C PRO A 643 -10.81 26.20 -1.41
N LEU A 644 -10.84 25.57 -0.23
CA LEU A 644 -12.00 25.45 0.66
C LEU A 644 -11.54 25.50 2.12
N ASP A 645 -12.25 26.27 2.95
CA ASP A 645 -11.96 26.39 4.38
C ASP A 645 -12.53 25.22 5.20
N LYS A 646 -12.00 25.04 6.42
CA LYS A 646 -12.50 24.12 7.47
C LYS A 646 -12.57 22.62 7.09
N LEU A 647 -11.75 22.19 6.14
CA LEU A 647 -11.62 20.78 5.81
C LEU A 647 -11.01 19.96 6.97
N ALA A 648 -11.42 18.69 7.14
CA ALA A 648 -10.69 17.74 7.96
C ALA A 648 -9.34 17.37 7.32
N LYS A 649 -8.30 17.26 8.16
CA LYS A 649 -6.94 16.94 7.72
C LYS A 649 -6.88 15.58 7.04
N GLY A 650 -6.28 15.52 5.87
CA GLY A 650 -6.16 14.27 5.11
C GLY A 650 -7.47 13.71 4.56
N GLN A 651 -8.61 14.40 4.62
CA GLN A 651 -9.87 13.89 4.02
C GLN A 651 -9.75 13.76 2.48
N TYR A 652 -9.01 14.68 1.86
CA TYR A 652 -8.77 14.73 0.41
C TYR A 652 -7.29 15.01 0.11
N PHE A 653 -6.86 14.66 -1.11
CA PHE A 653 -5.51 14.88 -1.62
C PHE A 653 -5.53 15.62 -2.95
N TYR A 654 -4.52 16.43 -3.23
CA TYR A 654 -4.40 17.24 -4.44
C TYR A 654 -3.16 16.85 -5.25
N GLN A 655 -3.27 16.92 -6.57
CA GLN A 655 -2.15 16.87 -7.51
C GLN A 655 -2.35 17.93 -8.60
N VAL A 656 -1.27 18.57 -9.03
CA VAL A 656 -1.24 19.43 -10.22
C VAL A 656 -0.43 18.72 -11.30
N ALA A 657 -1.10 17.99 -12.17
CA ALA A 657 -0.46 17.28 -13.28
C ALA A 657 -0.15 18.26 -14.42
N LEU A 658 1.14 18.43 -14.77
CA LEU A 658 1.55 19.21 -15.93
C LEU A 658 1.56 18.35 -17.19
N GLU A 659 0.83 18.76 -18.21
CA GLU A 659 0.76 18.10 -19.51
C GLU A 659 1.97 18.50 -20.40
N GLY A 660 2.51 17.51 -21.12
CA GLY A 660 3.62 17.68 -22.08
C GLY A 660 4.75 16.68 -21.83
N GLU A 661 5.29 16.07 -22.88
CA GLU A 661 6.29 14.99 -22.80
C GLU A 661 7.57 15.39 -22.02
N ASP A 662 8.00 16.64 -22.15
CA ASP A 662 9.17 17.16 -21.43
C ASP A 662 8.96 17.37 -19.92
N VAL A 663 7.72 17.41 -19.41
CA VAL A 663 7.40 17.76 -18.01
C VAL A 663 6.52 16.74 -17.30
N ALA A 664 5.78 15.90 -18.00
CA ALA A 664 4.89 14.91 -17.42
C ALA A 664 5.65 13.91 -16.54
N MET A 665 5.06 13.51 -15.41
CA MET A 665 5.60 12.59 -14.41
C MET A 665 6.92 13.01 -13.72
N LYS A 666 7.62 14.05 -14.21
CA LYS A 666 8.81 14.61 -13.54
C LYS A 666 8.41 15.36 -12.28
N THR A 667 9.21 15.26 -11.23
CA THR A 667 9.04 15.99 -9.97
C THR A 667 10.37 16.58 -9.51
N GLY A 668 10.35 17.48 -8.53
CA GLY A 668 11.57 18.05 -7.93
C GLY A 668 12.55 18.60 -8.97
N LYS A 669 13.82 18.15 -8.91
CA LYS A 669 14.90 18.65 -9.77
C LYS A 669 14.61 18.45 -11.26
N ASP A 670 14.20 17.26 -11.67
CA ASP A 670 14.01 16.91 -13.08
C ASP A 670 12.93 17.77 -13.75
N LEU A 671 11.90 18.14 -12.98
CA LEU A 671 10.87 19.07 -13.43
C LEU A 671 11.39 20.52 -13.47
N LEU A 672 12.12 20.96 -12.44
CA LEU A 672 12.70 22.31 -12.40
C LEU A 672 13.66 22.55 -13.58
N ASP A 673 14.53 21.58 -13.86
CA ASP A 673 15.50 21.65 -14.94
C ASP A 673 14.82 21.56 -16.32
N ALA A 674 13.75 20.77 -16.46
CA ALA A 674 12.94 20.73 -17.68
C ALA A 674 12.25 22.08 -17.97
N LEU A 675 11.63 22.71 -16.96
CA LEU A 675 11.02 24.03 -17.09
C LEU A 675 12.06 25.11 -17.42
N LYS A 676 13.24 25.08 -16.76
CA LYS A 676 14.36 25.99 -17.05
C LYS A 676 14.89 25.82 -18.49
N LYS A 677 15.04 24.58 -18.96
CA LYS A 677 15.53 24.25 -20.30
C LYS A 677 14.59 24.75 -21.40
N ALA A 678 13.27 24.58 -21.20
CA ALA A 678 12.24 24.96 -22.16
C ALA A 678 12.09 26.49 -22.33
N GLY A 679 12.47 27.28 -21.33
CA GLY A 679 12.36 28.73 -21.36
C GLY A 679 10.92 29.23 -21.18
N THR A 680 10.58 30.33 -21.84
CA THR A 680 9.23 30.91 -21.80
C THR A 680 8.24 30.04 -22.56
N ASN A 681 7.34 29.36 -21.85
CA ASN A 681 6.42 28.38 -22.41
C ASN A 681 5.10 28.32 -21.61
N THR A 682 4.02 27.86 -22.25
CA THR A 682 2.70 27.69 -21.63
C THR A 682 2.33 26.21 -21.57
N TYR A 683 2.04 25.73 -20.37
CA TYR A 683 1.63 24.35 -20.09
C TYR A 683 0.15 24.29 -19.71
N THR A 684 -0.51 23.17 -20.01
CA THR A 684 -1.79 22.84 -19.38
C THR A 684 -1.50 22.12 -18.08
N ALA A 685 -1.96 22.68 -16.96
CA ALA A 685 -1.97 22.01 -15.67
C ALA A 685 -3.38 21.50 -15.38
N THR A 686 -3.52 20.22 -15.04
CA THR A 686 -4.77 19.65 -14.53
C THR A 686 -4.65 19.48 -13.03
N VAL A 687 -5.40 20.27 -12.27
CA VAL A 687 -5.56 20.09 -10.82
C VAL A 687 -6.58 18.97 -10.59
N ASN A 688 -6.15 17.88 -9.98
CA ASN A 688 -6.99 16.77 -9.56
C ASN A 688 -7.13 16.76 -8.05
N VAL A 689 -8.35 16.43 -7.58
CA VAL A 689 -8.64 16.15 -6.18
C VAL A 689 -9.06 14.70 -6.06
N PHE A 690 -8.43 13.99 -5.13
CA PHE A 690 -8.65 12.58 -4.87
C PHE A 690 -9.24 12.37 -3.48
N GLY A 691 -10.04 11.32 -3.32
CA GLY A 691 -10.43 10.81 -2.00
C GLY A 691 -9.25 10.29 -1.20
N ASN A 692 -9.47 9.96 0.08
CA ASN A 692 -8.48 9.31 0.94
C ASN A 692 -8.69 7.78 0.98
N LYS A 693 -7.62 7.05 0.67
CA LYS A 693 -7.44 5.62 0.89
C LYS A 693 -6.20 5.37 1.74
N ASP A 694 -6.40 4.77 2.92
CA ASP A 694 -5.34 4.39 3.86
C ASP A 694 -4.33 5.51 4.21
N GLY A 695 -4.81 6.76 4.32
CA GLY A 695 -4.00 7.94 4.60
C GLY A 695 -3.23 8.49 3.40
N LYS A 696 -3.64 8.12 2.18
CA LYS A 696 -3.04 8.55 0.90
C LYS A 696 -4.12 8.91 -0.11
N ALA A 697 -3.71 9.51 -1.22
CA ALA A 697 -4.61 9.76 -2.36
C ALA A 697 -5.14 8.45 -2.96
N ASP A 698 -6.46 8.36 -3.13
CA ASP A 698 -7.08 7.32 -3.94
C ASP A 698 -7.16 7.78 -5.40
N GLU A 699 -6.14 7.46 -6.19
CA GLU A 699 -6.08 7.83 -7.61
C GLU A 699 -7.22 7.23 -8.46
N SER A 700 -7.95 6.22 -7.94
CA SER A 700 -9.15 5.69 -8.57
C SER A 700 -10.43 6.47 -8.25
N ASN A 701 -10.43 7.29 -7.21
CA ASN A 701 -11.54 8.14 -6.78
C ASN A 701 -11.20 9.63 -7.02
N VAL A 702 -11.35 10.08 -8.26
CA VAL A 702 -11.23 11.50 -8.64
C VAL A 702 -12.52 12.23 -8.28
N VAL A 703 -12.44 13.06 -7.25
CA VAL A 703 -13.54 13.84 -6.67
C VAL A 703 -13.85 15.08 -7.51
N ALA A 704 -12.81 15.78 -7.96
CA ALA A 704 -12.92 17.01 -8.73
C ALA A 704 -11.70 17.20 -9.64
N THR A 705 -11.88 17.87 -10.78
CA THR A 705 -10.78 18.20 -11.69
C THR A 705 -10.94 19.59 -12.31
N ARG A 706 -9.83 20.30 -12.53
CA ARG A 706 -9.80 21.64 -13.12
C ARG A 706 -8.55 21.84 -13.97
N LYS A 707 -8.74 22.12 -15.26
CA LYS A 707 -7.65 22.56 -16.15
C LYS A 707 -7.34 24.05 -15.98
N VAL A 708 -6.05 24.38 -15.95
CA VAL A 708 -5.48 25.72 -15.78
C VAL A 708 -4.34 25.90 -16.79
N LYS A 709 -4.27 27.05 -17.48
CA LYS A 709 -3.07 27.38 -18.28
C LYS A 709 -1.99 27.97 -17.38
N VAL A 710 -0.78 27.45 -17.42
CA VAL A 710 0.36 27.92 -16.62
C VAL A 710 1.45 28.41 -17.57
N THR A 711 1.60 29.73 -17.68
CA THR A 711 2.66 30.35 -18.50
C THR A 711 3.88 30.63 -17.64
N ILE A 712 4.99 29.93 -17.88
CA ILE A 712 6.30 30.29 -17.34
C ILE A 712 6.83 31.43 -18.21
N ASN A 713 7.08 32.61 -17.64
CA ASN A 713 7.40 33.82 -18.41
C ASN A 713 8.73 34.47 -18.00
N GLY A 714 9.54 34.80 -19.00
CA GLY A 714 10.79 35.56 -18.83
C GLY A 714 12.07 34.73 -18.80
N LEU A 715 12.00 33.42 -19.06
CA LEU A 715 13.18 32.58 -19.24
C LEU A 715 13.55 32.47 -20.72
N THR A 716 14.84 32.56 -21.04
CA THR A 716 15.40 32.23 -22.36
C THR A 716 15.77 30.75 -22.42
N ALA A 717 15.36 30.05 -23.50
CA ALA A 717 15.59 28.62 -23.66
C ALA A 717 17.07 28.28 -23.90
N VAL A 718 17.51 27.12 -23.39
CA VAL A 718 18.90 26.62 -23.53
C VAL A 718 19.33 26.50 -25.00
N GLU A 719 18.40 26.12 -25.87
CA GLU A 719 18.68 25.91 -27.29
C GLU A 719 18.92 27.22 -28.05
N ASP A 720 18.29 28.32 -27.63
CA ASP A 720 18.51 29.64 -28.22
C ASP A 720 19.87 30.22 -27.79
N VAL A 721 20.29 29.96 -26.54
CA VAL A 721 21.65 30.28 -26.06
C VAL A 721 22.71 29.55 -26.87
N LYS A 722 22.54 28.25 -27.15
CA LYS A 722 23.47 27.47 -27.99
C LYS A 722 23.58 28.05 -29.40
N LYS A 723 22.46 28.32 -30.06
CA LYS A 723 22.43 28.91 -31.41
C LYS A 723 23.07 30.30 -31.44
N ALA A 724 22.85 31.11 -30.40
CA ALA A 724 23.45 32.42 -30.27
C ALA A 724 24.98 32.36 -30.09
N VAL A 725 25.47 31.46 -29.23
CA VAL A 725 26.90 31.25 -28.96
C VAL A 725 27.63 30.77 -30.22
N GLU A 726 27.09 29.77 -30.92
CA GLU A 726 27.68 29.27 -32.17
C GLU A 726 27.54 30.27 -33.33
N GLY A 727 26.39 30.96 -33.40
CA GLY A 727 26.06 31.89 -34.47
C GLY A 727 26.80 33.22 -34.41
N ASN A 728 27.02 33.80 -33.22
CA ASN A 728 27.46 35.19 -33.06
C ASN A 728 28.90 35.36 -32.54
N ILE A 729 29.57 34.28 -32.12
CA ILE A 729 30.99 34.27 -31.76
C ILE A 729 31.83 33.87 -32.98
N LYS A 730 32.99 34.50 -33.15
CA LYS A 730 33.95 34.27 -34.24
C LYS A 730 34.64 32.91 -34.12
N GLU A 731 35.25 32.45 -35.21
CA GLU A 731 36.15 31.28 -35.19
C GLU A 731 37.59 31.69 -34.80
N GLU A 732 37.96 32.92 -35.18
CA GLU A 732 39.25 33.51 -34.88
C GLU A 732 39.15 35.03 -34.73
N THR A 733 40.06 35.62 -33.97
CA THR A 733 40.19 37.07 -33.83
C THR A 733 41.65 37.46 -33.60
N THR A 734 42.02 38.66 -34.04
CA THR A 734 43.36 39.23 -33.81
C THR A 734 43.24 40.39 -32.83
N VAL A 735 44.11 40.39 -31.82
CA VAL A 735 44.19 41.41 -30.78
C VAL A 735 45.44 42.25 -31.04
N PRO A 736 45.30 43.53 -31.42
CA PRO A 736 46.42 44.44 -31.56
C PRO A 736 47.19 44.63 -30.24
N ALA A 737 48.52 44.63 -30.32
CA ALA A 737 49.44 44.95 -29.22
C ALA A 737 49.02 46.19 -28.41
N ALA A 738 48.60 47.26 -29.08
CA ALA A 738 48.17 48.52 -28.48
C ALA A 738 47.04 48.36 -27.44
N TYR A 739 46.19 47.32 -27.54
CA TYR A 739 45.15 47.07 -26.55
C TYR A 739 45.73 46.46 -25.26
N LEU A 740 46.76 45.61 -25.35
CA LEU A 740 47.45 45.08 -24.17
C LEU A 740 48.34 46.15 -23.53
N GLU A 741 48.97 47.02 -24.33
CA GLU A 741 49.82 48.11 -23.84
C GLU A 741 49.02 49.15 -23.05
N LYS A 742 47.79 49.47 -23.51
CA LYS A 742 46.89 50.44 -22.86
C LYS A 742 45.98 49.84 -21.78
N ALA A 743 45.97 48.52 -21.60
CA ALA A 743 45.36 47.90 -20.44
C ALA A 743 46.13 48.30 -19.16
N ASN A 744 45.40 48.62 -18.08
CA ASN A 744 45.99 49.17 -16.85
C ASN A 744 47.12 48.27 -16.31
N ALA A 745 48.23 48.87 -15.90
CA ALA A 745 49.46 48.13 -15.52
C ALA A 745 49.32 47.25 -14.26
N ASP A 746 48.30 47.50 -13.44
CA ASP A 746 47.92 46.70 -12.27
C ASP A 746 46.95 45.55 -12.62
N GLY A 747 46.60 45.38 -13.90
CA GLY A 747 45.66 44.37 -14.37
C GLY A 747 44.20 44.63 -13.98
N THR A 748 43.89 45.80 -13.42
CA THR A 748 42.50 46.20 -13.14
C THR A 748 41.81 46.70 -14.40
N GLY A 749 40.48 46.72 -14.41
CA GLY A 749 39.70 47.18 -15.56
C GLY A 749 39.29 46.06 -16.52
N PRO A 750 38.61 46.40 -17.62
CA PRO A 750 37.77 45.44 -18.35
C PRO A 750 38.51 44.49 -19.29
N PHE A 751 39.74 44.80 -19.71
CA PHE A 751 40.39 44.08 -20.81
C PHE A 751 40.44 42.55 -20.62
N LEU A 752 40.73 42.07 -19.41
CA LEU A 752 40.76 40.64 -19.08
C LEU A 752 39.57 40.17 -18.24
N ALA A 753 38.53 41.00 -18.07
CA ALA A 753 37.34 40.61 -17.34
C ALA A 753 36.59 39.48 -18.08
N GLY A 754 36.25 38.42 -17.34
CA GLY A 754 35.62 37.21 -17.89
C GLY A 754 36.62 36.22 -18.50
N VAL A 755 37.93 36.54 -18.51
CA VAL A 755 38.98 35.61 -18.95
C VAL A 755 39.45 34.79 -17.75
N ASN A 756 39.42 33.46 -17.88
CA ASN A 756 39.65 32.47 -16.82
C ASN A 756 38.78 32.63 -15.55
N GLY A 757 37.79 33.53 -15.52
CA GLY A 757 36.84 33.72 -14.42
C GLY A 757 35.41 33.94 -14.92
N THR A 758 34.41 33.61 -14.08
CA THR A 758 32.98 33.65 -14.45
C THR A 758 32.32 35.00 -14.21
N ILE A 759 31.49 35.46 -15.16
CA ILE A 759 30.73 36.73 -15.11
C ILE A 759 29.29 36.49 -15.61
N PRO A 760 28.26 37.20 -15.11
CA PRO A 760 26.90 37.12 -15.67
C PRO A 760 26.86 37.43 -17.17
N PHE A 761 26.06 36.68 -17.92
CA PHE A 761 26.04 36.73 -19.39
C PHE A 761 25.61 38.10 -19.94
N GLU A 762 24.80 38.87 -19.22
CA GLU A 762 24.43 40.24 -19.60
C GLU A 762 25.59 41.26 -19.62
N PHE A 763 26.79 40.87 -19.18
CA PHE A 763 28.02 41.66 -19.31
C PHE A 763 28.97 41.13 -20.39
N PHE A 764 28.54 40.17 -21.22
CA PHE A 764 29.35 39.67 -22.33
C PHE A 764 29.67 40.81 -23.31
N GLY A 765 30.92 40.90 -23.76
CA GLY A 765 31.33 41.88 -24.76
C GLY A 765 31.18 43.34 -24.33
N GLY A 766 31.29 43.64 -23.03
CA GLY A 766 31.38 45.00 -22.50
C GLY A 766 32.56 45.80 -23.08
N ASP A 767 32.52 47.12 -22.89
CA ASP A 767 33.49 48.04 -23.48
C ASP A 767 34.94 47.77 -23.03
N GLY A 768 35.86 47.76 -23.99
CA GLY A 768 37.28 47.48 -23.76
C GLY A 768 37.61 46.06 -23.30
N MET A 769 36.69 45.10 -23.33
CA MET A 769 36.95 43.70 -22.95
C MET A 769 37.51 42.88 -24.12
N LEU A 770 38.48 41.98 -23.87
CA LEU A 770 38.90 40.97 -24.86
C LEU A 770 37.71 40.15 -25.38
N THR A 771 36.74 39.86 -24.51
CA THR A 771 35.53 39.09 -24.84
C THR A 771 34.67 39.78 -25.91
N ARG A 772 34.75 41.11 -26.04
CA ARG A 772 34.08 41.90 -27.09
C ARG A 772 34.67 41.57 -28.47
N LEU A 773 35.98 41.37 -28.56
CA LEU A 773 36.69 41.04 -29.82
C LEU A 773 36.39 39.63 -30.33
N LEU A 774 35.81 38.76 -29.50
CA LEU A 774 35.35 37.41 -29.89
C LEU A 774 34.04 37.44 -30.68
N LEU A 775 33.31 38.55 -30.72
CA LEU A 775 31.99 38.65 -31.33
C LEU A 775 32.07 39.06 -32.81
N LYS A 776 31.19 38.51 -33.64
CA LYS A 776 31.04 38.94 -35.05
C LYS A 776 30.64 40.42 -35.14
N ALA A 777 29.73 40.85 -34.28
CA ALA A 777 29.30 42.25 -34.18
C ALA A 777 30.37 43.23 -33.64
N SER A 778 31.58 42.76 -33.27
CA SER A 778 32.65 43.65 -32.78
C SER A 778 33.26 44.54 -33.87
N GLU A 779 33.07 44.20 -35.15
CA GLU A 779 33.80 44.79 -36.29
C GLU A 779 33.36 46.22 -36.61
N THR A 780 32.11 46.55 -36.30
CA THR A 780 31.51 47.87 -36.53
C THR A 780 31.19 48.59 -35.22
N ALA A 781 31.52 48.00 -34.07
CA ALA A 781 31.19 48.53 -32.76
C ALA A 781 32.23 49.53 -32.24
N PRO A 782 31.81 50.54 -31.45
CA PRO A 782 32.76 51.42 -30.78
C PRO A 782 33.63 50.63 -29.79
N TRP A 783 34.87 51.09 -29.62
CA TRP A 783 35.90 50.49 -28.77
C TRP A 783 36.49 51.54 -27.83
N SER A 784 36.95 51.09 -26.66
CA SER A 784 37.70 51.90 -25.70
C SER A 784 38.85 51.07 -25.15
N ASP A 785 40.09 51.56 -25.28
CA ASP A 785 41.29 50.79 -24.97
C ASP A 785 41.38 50.32 -23.50
N ASN A 786 40.70 51.01 -22.58
CA ASN A 786 40.61 50.66 -21.16
C ASN A 786 39.15 50.67 -20.63
N GLY A 787 38.16 50.68 -21.54
CA GLY A 787 36.72 50.73 -21.20
C GLY A 787 36.22 52.04 -20.58
N SER A 788 37.02 53.12 -20.60
CA SER A 788 36.62 54.42 -20.06
C SER A 788 35.44 55.08 -20.81
N ALA A 789 35.17 54.70 -22.06
CA ALA A 789 34.05 55.24 -22.84
C ALA A 789 32.68 54.69 -22.42
N LYS A 790 32.63 53.57 -21.68
CA LYS A 790 31.41 52.94 -21.14
C LYS A 790 30.37 52.60 -22.22
N ASN A 791 30.83 52.14 -23.39
CA ASN A 791 29.94 51.62 -24.43
C ASN A 791 29.08 50.46 -23.88
N ALA A 792 27.87 50.28 -24.44
CA ALA A 792 27.00 49.17 -24.06
C ALA A 792 27.65 47.80 -24.38
N PRO A 793 27.36 46.75 -23.58
CA PRO A 793 27.73 45.37 -23.91
C PRO A 793 27.14 44.93 -25.24
N ILE A 794 27.88 44.10 -25.97
CA ILE A 794 27.38 43.41 -27.16
C ILE A 794 27.13 41.96 -26.73
N LEU A 795 25.87 41.57 -26.63
CA LEU A 795 25.51 40.22 -26.23
C LEU A 795 25.49 39.29 -27.44
N PRO A 796 25.88 38.01 -27.30
CA PRO A 796 25.57 36.99 -28.29
C PRO A 796 24.05 36.80 -28.47
N LEU A 797 23.23 37.13 -27.45
CA LEU A 797 21.78 36.95 -27.44
C LEU A 797 21.08 38.14 -26.77
N ASP A 798 20.10 38.72 -27.45
CA ASP A 798 19.26 39.80 -26.93
C ASP A 798 18.18 39.31 -25.95
N LYS A 799 17.66 40.23 -25.13
CA LYS A 799 16.50 40.03 -24.22
C LYS A 799 16.67 38.91 -23.17
N LEU A 800 17.90 38.61 -22.78
CA LEU A 800 18.17 37.70 -21.68
C LEU A 800 17.69 38.27 -20.33
N ALA A 801 17.12 37.42 -19.47
CA ALA A 801 16.90 37.76 -18.07
C ALA A 801 18.24 37.88 -17.32
N LYS A 802 18.35 38.90 -16.44
CA LYS A 802 19.59 39.19 -15.71
C LYS A 802 19.98 38.02 -14.80
N GLY A 803 21.23 37.58 -14.88
CA GLY A 803 21.75 36.47 -14.10
C GLY A 803 21.20 35.09 -14.47
N GLN A 804 20.43 34.93 -15.54
CA GLN A 804 19.91 33.60 -15.94
C GLN A 804 21.05 32.64 -16.35
N TYR A 805 22.09 33.18 -16.99
CA TYR A 805 23.28 32.45 -17.43
C TYR A 805 24.55 33.22 -17.06
N PHE A 806 25.66 32.49 -16.98
CA PHE A 806 27.00 33.03 -16.74
C PHE A 806 27.94 32.61 -17.87
N TYR A 807 29.07 33.28 -18.04
CA TYR A 807 30.09 32.89 -19.01
C TYR A 807 31.51 32.99 -18.45
N GLN A 808 32.43 32.26 -19.07
CA GLN A 808 33.87 32.32 -18.88
C GLN A 808 34.56 32.15 -20.23
N VAL A 809 35.69 32.83 -20.43
CA VAL A 809 36.59 32.61 -21.58
C VAL A 809 37.89 32.02 -21.05
N SER A 810 38.08 30.71 -21.20
CA SER A 810 39.29 30.03 -20.75
C SER A 810 40.37 30.07 -21.82
N LEU A 811 41.57 30.57 -21.50
CA LEU A 811 42.72 30.55 -22.42
C LEU A 811 43.57 29.30 -22.21
N GLU A 812 43.73 28.50 -23.27
CA GLU A 812 44.59 27.31 -23.27
C GLU A 812 46.08 27.69 -23.42
N GLY A 813 46.92 27.08 -22.57
CA GLY A 813 48.38 27.23 -22.58
C GLY A 813 48.96 27.34 -21.16
N GLU A 814 50.06 26.64 -20.87
CA GLU A 814 50.64 26.55 -19.52
C GLU A 814 51.00 27.93 -18.92
N ASP A 815 51.50 28.85 -19.75
CA ASP A 815 51.84 30.21 -19.34
C ASP A 815 50.63 31.11 -19.03
N VAL A 816 49.41 30.75 -19.43
CA VAL A 816 48.21 31.60 -19.31
C VAL A 816 47.01 30.95 -18.60
N ALA A 817 47.00 29.62 -18.45
CA ALA A 817 45.94 28.89 -17.79
C ALA A 817 45.76 29.32 -16.33
N MET A 818 44.50 29.45 -15.88
CA MET A 818 44.10 29.86 -14.53
C MET A 818 44.57 31.25 -14.05
N LYS A 819 45.46 31.94 -14.78
CA LYS A 819 45.86 33.32 -14.47
C LYS A 819 44.72 34.29 -14.80
N THR A 820 44.55 35.31 -13.98
CA THR A 820 43.57 36.40 -14.19
C THR A 820 44.24 37.75 -13.93
N GLY A 821 43.59 38.85 -14.33
CA GLY A 821 44.07 40.21 -14.05
C GLY A 821 45.54 40.43 -14.46
N LYS A 822 46.36 40.92 -13.52
CA LYS A 822 47.76 41.28 -13.77
C LYS A 822 48.61 40.10 -14.26
N ASP A 823 48.52 38.94 -13.59
CA ASP A 823 49.38 37.79 -13.91
C ASP A 823 49.14 37.27 -15.32
N LEU A 824 47.90 37.37 -15.80
CA LEU A 824 47.55 37.05 -17.18
C LEU A 824 48.03 38.13 -18.16
N LEU A 825 47.86 39.42 -17.83
CA LEU A 825 48.33 40.52 -18.68
C LEU A 825 49.86 40.48 -18.88
N ASP A 826 50.61 40.26 -17.80
CA ASP A 826 52.06 40.18 -17.82
C ASP A 826 52.54 38.91 -18.55
N ALA A 827 51.84 37.78 -18.42
CA ALA A 827 52.13 36.56 -19.20
C ALA A 827 51.93 36.77 -20.71
N LEU A 828 50.82 37.39 -21.12
CA LEU A 828 50.54 37.71 -22.52
C LEU A 828 51.58 38.70 -23.08
N LYS A 829 51.97 39.72 -22.32
CA LYS A 829 53.03 40.67 -22.70
C LYS A 829 54.39 40.00 -22.83
N LYS A 830 54.75 39.09 -21.91
CA LYS A 830 56.02 38.36 -21.91
C LYS A 830 56.17 37.45 -23.14
N ALA A 831 55.10 36.73 -23.50
CA ALA A 831 55.07 35.80 -24.63
C ALA A 831 55.20 36.49 -25.99
N GLY A 832 54.81 37.77 -26.09
CA GLY A 832 54.87 38.52 -27.35
C GLY A 832 53.78 38.07 -28.33
N THR A 833 54.10 38.11 -29.63
CA THR A 833 53.19 37.70 -30.69
C THR A 833 52.96 36.18 -30.65
N ASN A 834 51.76 35.76 -30.28
CA ASN A 834 51.41 34.36 -30.07
C ASN A 834 49.90 34.10 -30.29
N THR A 835 49.52 32.87 -30.61
CA THR A 835 48.13 32.44 -30.81
C THR A 835 47.70 31.47 -29.73
N TYR A 836 46.58 31.77 -29.09
CA TYR A 836 45.96 30.96 -28.03
C TYR A 836 44.62 30.40 -28.49
N THR A 837 44.22 29.25 -27.95
CA THR A 837 42.82 28.79 -28.05
C THR A 837 42.04 29.36 -26.88
N ALA A 838 41.04 30.20 -27.16
CA ALA A 838 40.07 30.65 -26.19
C ALA A 838 38.81 29.76 -26.26
N THR A 839 38.45 29.12 -25.16
CA THR A 839 37.20 28.37 -25.03
C THR A 839 36.19 29.22 -24.27
N VAL A 840 35.18 29.72 -24.96
CA VAL A 840 34.03 30.39 -24.36
C VAL A 840 33.07 29.33 -23.84
N ASN A 841 32.87 29.28 -22.54
CA ASN A 841 31.86 28.45 -21.88
C ASN A 841 30.71 29.32 -21.37
N VAL A 842 29.49 28.84 -21.54
CA VAL A 842 28.28 29.42 -20.95
C VAL A 842 27.71 28.41 -19.97
N PHE A 843 27.43 28.86 -18.75
CA PHE A 843 26.97 28.05 -17.64
C PHE A 843 25.54 28.45 -17.23
N GLY A 844 24.81 27.51 -16.64
CA GLY A 844 23.56 27.80 -15.93
C GLY A 844 23.78 28.65 -14.67
N ASN A 845 22.69 29.05 -14.03
CA ASN A 845 22.69 29.74 -12.73
C ASN A 845 22.39 28.76 -11.58
N LYS A 846 23.24 28.79 -10.55
CA LYS A 846 23.08 28.12 -9.25
C LYS A 846 23.25 29.15 -8.14
N ASN A 847 22.15 29.52 -7.50
CA ASN A 847 22.10 30.46 -6.37
C ASN A 847 22.74 31.84 -6.65
N GLY A 848 22.55 32.38 -7.86
CA GLY A 848 23.09 33.67 -8.29
C GLY A 848 24.57 33.62 -8.71
N LYS A 849 25.10 32.43 -9.03
CA LYS A 849 26.46 32.19 -9.50
C LYS A 849 26.46 31.22 -10.69
N ALA A 850 27.59 31.12 -11.40
CA ALA A 850 27.79 30.12 -12.43
C ALA A 850 27.69 28.70 -11.86
N ASP A 851 26.93 27.84 -12.52
CA ASP A 851 26.88 26.40 -12.26
C ASP A 851 27.89 25.70 -13.16
N GLU A 852 29.13 25.56 -12.71
CA GLU A 852 30.24 25.01 -13.51
C GLU A 852 30.01 23.54 -13.93
N ASP A 853 29.17 22.81 -13.20
CA ASP A 853 28.70 21.46 -13.55
C ASP A 853 27.71 21.45 -14.74
N ASN A 854 27.11 22.60 -15.07
CA ASN A 854 26.01 22.76 -16.03
C ASN A 854 26.45 23.67 -17.19
N VAL A 855 27.30 23.13 -18.06
CA VAL A 855 27.74 23.79 -19.29
C VAL A 855 26.62 23.76 -20.33
N VAL A 856 26.06 24.92 -20.64
CA VAL A 856 24.93 25.15 -21.53
C VAL A 856 25.38 25.20 -22.99
N ALA A 857 26.50 25.89 -23.26
CA ALA A 857 27.10 26.03 -24.58
C ALA A 857 28.62 26.25 -24.48
N THR A 858 29.37 25.77 -25.48
CA THR A 858 30.82 25.95 -25.58
C THR A 858 31.21 26.31 -27.01
N ARG A 859 32.10 27.29 -27.18
CA ARG A 859 32.67 27.70 -28.47
C ARG A 859 34.16 27.92 -28.36
N LYS A 860 34.96 27.35 -29.27
CA LYS A 860 36.40 27.62 -29.37
C LYS A 860 36.68 28.73 -30.38
N VAL A 861 37.62 29.61 -30.04
CA VAL A 861 38.06 30.76 -30.84
C VAL A 861 39.58 30.81 -30.84
N LYS A 862 40.22 30.98 -32.00
CA LYS A 862 41.67 31.28 -32.04
C LYS A 862 41.89 32.77 -31.75
N VAL A 863 42.70 33.09 -30.76
CA VAL A 863 43.01 34.47 -30.37
C VAL A 863 44.49 34.73 -30.61
N THR A 864 44.81 35.49 -31.66
CA THR A 864 46.18 35.89 -31.96
C THR A 864 46.48 37.25 -31.35
N ILE A 865 47.36 37.28 -30.35
CA ILE A 865 47.98 38.52 -29.87
C ILE A 865 49.03 38.90 -30.91
N ASN A 866 48.90 40.05 -31.57
CA ASN A 866 49.74 40.42 -32.71
C ASN A 866 50.46 41.76 -32.50
N GLY A 867 51.75 41.80 -32.84
CA GLY A 867 52.57 43.01 -32.84
C GLY A 867 53.27 43.30 -31.51
N LEU A 868 53.49 42.30 -30.65
CA LEU A 868 54.37 42.41 -29.48
C LEU A 868 55.66 41.61 -29.70
N THR A 869 56.79 42.21 -29.34
CA THR A 869 58.10 41.55 -29.26
C THR A 869 58.23 40.83 -27.92
N ALA A 870 58.57 39.54 -27.94
CA ALA A 870 58.71 38.71 -26.74
C ALA A 870 59.90 39.15 -25.86
N VAL A 871 59.76 38.99 -24.54
CA VAL A 871 60.81 39.36 -23.56
C VAL A 871 62.13 38.62 -23.80
N GLU A 872 62.08 37.34 -24.18
CA GLU A 872 63.29 36.54 -24.37
C GLU A 872 64.10 37.03 -25.59
N ASN A 873 63.41 37.37 -26.70
CA ASN A 873 64.05 37.95 -27.88
C ASN A 873 64.83 39.24 -27.56
N VAL A 874 64.38 40.02 -26.57
CA VAL A 874 65.05 41.25 -26.12
C VAL A 874 66.29 40.93 -25.27
N LYS A 875 66.24 39.89 -24.43
CA LYS A 875 67.44 39.42 -23.70
C LYS A 875 68.48 38.87 -24.67
N ASP A 876 68.07 37.99 -25.58
CA ASP A 876 68.93 37.39 -26.61
C ASP A 876 69.55 38.48 -27.48
N ALA A 877 68.79 39.50 -27.90
CA ALA A 877 69.31 40.66 -28.61
C ALA A 877 70.42 41.38 -27.83
N ILE A 878 70.23 41.64 -26.54
CA ILE A 878 71.22 42.31 -25.68
C ILE A 878 72.46 41.43 -25.43
N GLU A 879 72.29 40.11 -25.27
CA GLU A 879 73.37 39.14 -25.02
C GLU A 879 74.15 38.74 -26.28
N LEU A 880 73.52 38.74 -27.45
CA LEU A 880 74.16 38.42 -28.71
C LEU A 880 74.79 39.65 -29.37
N ASN A 881 74.17 40.84 -29.32
CA ASN A 881 74.57 41.98 -30.18
C ASN A 881 75.45 43.06 -29.52
N LEU A 882 75.56 43.12 -28.18
CA LEU A 882 76.55 44.00 -27.52
C LEU A 882 77.97 43.40 -27.52
N LYS A 883 78.97 44.28 -27.51
CA LYS A 883 80.39 43.91 -27.30
C LYS A 883 80.66 43.67 -25.82
N ALA A 884 81.77 42.98 -25.50
CA ALA A 884 82.27 42.88 -24.12
C ALA A 884 83.09 44.12 -23.70
N LYS A 885 83.84 44.70 -24.65
CA LYS A 885 84.58 45.96 -24.52
C LYS A 885 84.39 46.79 -25.79
N THR A 886 84.38 48.10 -25.67
CA THR A 886 84.51 49.04 -26.79
C THR A 886 85.39 50.23 -26.40
N GLU A 887 85.89 50.95 -27.40
CA GLU A 887 86.79 52.10 -27.20
C GLU A 887 86.22 53.34 -27.88
N VAL A 888 86.29 54.49 -27.20
CA VAL A 888 85.76 55.76 -27.69
C VAL A 888 86.93 56.68 -28.05
N PRO A 889 87.10 57.02 -29.34
CA PRO A 889 88.05 58.04 -29.76
C PRO A 889 87.78 59.38 -29.07
N ALA A 890 88.82 60.00 -28.53
CA ALA A 890 88.75 61.30 -27.86
C ALA A 890 88.03 62.36 -28.73
N ALA A 891 88.32 62.36 -30.04
CA ALA A 891 87.74 63.25 -31.04
C ALA A 891 86.20 63.23 -31.10
N TYR A 892 85.52 62.17 -30.65
CA TYR A 892 84.05 62.14 -30.60
C TYR A 892 83.52 62.99 -29.43
N LEU A 893 84.23 63.03 -28.29
CA LEU A 893 83.87 63.92 -27.17
C LEU A 893 84.12 65.39 -27.51
N GLU A 894 85.13 65.69 -28.33
CA GLU A 894 85.41 67.04 -28.82
C GLU A 894 84.28 67.61 -29.68
N LYS A 895 83.70 66.77 -30.56
CA LYS A 895 82.67 67.17 -31.54
C LYS A 895 81.24 67.10 -31.00
N ALA A 896 81.03 66.50 -29.83
CA ALA A 896 79.78 66.63 -29.09
C ALA A 896 79.54 68.10 -28.68
N ASN A 897 78.30 68.57 -28.79
CA ASN A 897 77.96 69.98 -28.57
C ASN A 897 78.42 70.47 -27.19
N ALA A 898 78.88 71.73 -27.13
CA ALA A 898 79.51 72.30 -25.93
C ALA A 898 78.54 72.58 -24.75
N ASP A 899 77.24 72.36 -24.96
CA ASP A 899 76.15 72.42 -23.97
C ASP A 899 75.55 71.03 -23.65
N GLY A 900 76.14 69.96 -24.20
CA GLY A 900 75.71 68.58 -23.97
C GLY A 900 74.39 68.21 -24.66
N THR A 901 73.88 69.09 -25.54
CA THR A 901 72.74 68.78 -26.41
C THR A 901 73.17 67.89 -27.58
N GLY A 902 72.20 67.29 -28.27
CA GLY A 902 72.46 66.38 -29.39
C GLY A 902 72.68 64.92 -28.98
N PRO A 903 72.87 64.02 -29.96
CA PRO A 903 72.67 62.59 -29.77
C PRO A 903 73.78 61.87 -29.00
N PHE A 904 75.00 62.42 -28.90
CA PHE A 904 76.16 61.72 -28.36
C PHE A 904 75.94 61.12 -26.96
N LEU A 905 75.22 61.82 -26.08
CA LEU A 905 74.93 61.37 -24.71
C LEU A 905 73.49 60.84 -24.51
N ALA A 906 72.68 60.78 -25.56
CA ALA A 906 71.32 60.28 -25.45
C ALA A 906 71.29 58.78 -25.09
N GLY A 907 70.39 58.40 -24.18
CA GLY A 907 70.34 57.05 -23.61
C GLY A 907 71.42 56.74 -22.55
N VAL A 908 72.32 57.68 -22.23
CA VAL A 908 73.34 57.51 -21.18
C VAL A 908 72.85 58.13 -19.88
N ASN A 909 72.80 57.33 -18.80
CA ASN A 909 72.18 57.65 -17.51
C ASN A 909 70.69 58.10 -17.55
N GLY A 910 70.07 58.28 -18.72
CA GLY A 910 68.64 58.51 -18.91
C GLY A 910 68.01 57.47 -19.82
N THR A 911 66.69 57.28 -19.71
CA THR A 911 65.93 56.27 -20.46
C THR A 911 65.40 56.81 -21.79
N ILE A 912 65.54 56.07 -22.89
CA ILE A 912 64.88 56.35 -24.18
C ILE A 912 64.28 55.07 -24.81
N PRO A 913 63.34 55.15 -25.77
CA PRO A 913 62.78 53.96 -26.42
C PRO A 913 63.84 53.09 -27.12
N PHE A 914 63.67 51.77 -27.06
CA PHE A 914 64.68 50.80 -27.47
C PHE A 914 64.90 50.73 -28.99
N GLU A 915 63.94 51.18 -29.80
CA GLU A 915 64.09 51.36 -31.25
C GLU A 915 65.14 52.42 -31.63
N PHE A 916 65.50 53.32 -30.70
CA PHE A 916 66.58 54.29 -30.87
C PHE A 916 67.92 53.80 -30.27
N PHE A 917 68.05 52.52 -29.94
CA PHE A 917 69.33 51.95 -29.50
C PHE A 917 70.36 51.99 -30.64
N GLY A 918 71.51 52.61 -30.38
CA GLY A 918 72.56 52.74 -31.40
C GLY A 918 72.23 53.66 -32.58
N GLY A 919 71.40 54.69 -32.36
CA GLY A 919 71.20 55.80 -33.30
C GLY A 919 72.51 56.52 -33.68
N ASP A 920 72.47 57.30 -34.76
CA ASP A 920 73.67 57.92 -35.32
C ASP A 920 74.34 58.93 -34.38
N GLY A 921 75.67 58.89 -34.34
CA GLY A 921 76.49 59.71 -33.45
C GLY A 921 76.26 59.51 -31.94
N MET A 922 75.49 58.51 -31.52
CA MET A 922 75.28 58.19 -30.10
C MET A 922 76.45 57.36 -29.54
N LEU A 923 76.87 57.63 -28.30
CA LEU A 923 77.83 56.78 -27.57
C LEU A 923 77.35 55.32 -27.50
N THR A 924 76.04 55.12 -27.39
CA THR A 924 75.39 53.81 -27.28
C THR A 924 75.55 52.95 -28.53
N ARG A 925 75.73 53.58 -29.72
CA ARG A 925 76.03 52.90 -30.99
C ARG A 925 77.33 52.10 -30.90
N LEU A 926 78.36 52.64 -30.25
CA LEU A 926 79.67 52.01 -30.13
C LEU A 926 79.66 50.74 -29.25
N LEU A 927 78.60 50.52 -28.46
CA LEU A 927 78.42 49.33 -27.63
C LEU A 927 77.99 48.09 -28.44
N LEU A 928 77.41 48.30 -29.64
CA LEU A 928 76.94 47.22 -30.53
C LEU A 928 78.08 46.64 -31.38
N LYS A 929 78.10 45.32 -31.57
CA LYS A 929 79.03 44.64 -32.50
C LYS A 929 78.93 45.20 -33.92
N ALA A 930 77.72 45.48 -34.39
CA ALA A 930 77.45 46.05 -35.72
C ALA A 930 78.11 47.43 -35.97
N SER A 931 78.58 48.14 -34.93
CA SER A 931 79.23 49.45 -35.09
C SER A 931 80.58 49.41 -35.82
N GLU A 932 81.23 48.25 -35.89
CA GLU A 932 82.59 48.12 -36.45
C GLU A 932 82.66 48.33 -37.97
N THR A 933 81.54 48.10 -38.66
CA THR A 933 81.40 48.27 -40.10
C THR A 933 80.36 49.33 -40.48
N ALA A 934 79.69 49.94 -39.49
CA ALA A 934 78.65 50.93 -39.70
C ALA A 934 79.23 52.33 -39.99
N PRO A 935 78.55 53.15 -40.81
CA PRO A 935 78.86 54.58 -40.90
C PRO A 935 78.64 55.27 -39.55
N TRP A 936 79.44 56.31 -39.31
CA TRP A 936 79.45 57.13 -38.10
C TRP A 936 79.31 58.61 -38.44
N SER A 937 78.46 59.34 -37.73
CA SER A 937 78.42 60.79 -37.70
C SER A 937 78.90 61.32 -36.37
N ASP A 938 79.79 62.31 -36.36
CA ASP A 938 80.36 62.86 -35.13
C ASP A 938 79.34 63.58 -34.21
N ASN A 939 78.21 64.02 -34.75
CA ASN A 939 77.15 64.72 -34.03
C ASN A 939 75.73 64.23 -34.42
N GLY A 940 75.63 63.08 -35.10
CA GLY A 940 74.38 62.50 -35.61
C GLY A 940 73.70 63.26 -36.76
N SER A 941 74.31 64.34 -37.29
CA SER A 941 73.70 65.12 -38.39
C SER A 941 73.66 64.39 -39.73
N ALA A 942 74.35 63.25 -39.89
CA ALA A 942 74.24 62.42 -41.09
C ALA A 942 72.98 61.54 -41.09
N MET A 943 72.25 61.47 -39.97
CA MET A 943 70.98 60.74 -39.81
C MET A 943 71.05 59.28 -40.27
N ASN A 944 72.18 58.59 -40.03
CA ASN A 944 72.27 57.15 -40.32
C ASN A 944 71.21 56.38 -39.51
N PRO A 945 70.59 55.32 -40.05
CA PRO A 945 69.67 54.48 -39.29
C PRO A 945 70.29 53.95 -37.99
N ALA A 946 69.45 53.79 -36.97
CA ALA A 946 69.84 53.12 -35.73
C ALA A 946 70.29 51.69 -36.02
N LEU A 947 71.35 51.23 -35.36
CA LEU A 947 71.81 49.86 -35.48
C LEU A 947 70.86 48.96 -34.70
N GLN A 948 69.96 48.28 -35.41
CA GLN A 948 68.98 47.40 -34.82
C GLN A 948 69.66 46.32 -33.97
N ALA A 949 69.45 46.37 -32.66
CA ALA A 949 69.81 45.29 -31.76
C ALA A 949 68.88 44.08 -31.93
N LEU A 950 67.69 44.28 -32.52
CA LEU A 950 66.66 43.29 -32.77
C LEU A 950 65.84 43.70 -34.00
N GLU A 951 65.62 42.80 -34.95
CA GLU A 951 65.03 43.11 -36.27
C GLU A 951 63.53 43.43 -36.24
N SER A 952 62.81 42.90 -35.24
CA SER A 952 61.34 43.00 -35.11
C SER A 952 60.95 43.54 -33.73
N LEU A 953 61.32 44.80 -33.48
CA LEU A 953 60.97 45.53 -32.25
C LEU A 953 59.72 46.40 -32.46
N THR A 954 58.71 46.24 -31.61
CA THR A 954 57.55 47.14 -31.56
C THR A 954 57.94 48.48 -30.93
N ASN A 955 57.73 49.58 -31.66
CA ASN A 955 58.07 50.94 -31.22
C ASN A 955 57.45 51.26 -29.85
N GLY A 956 58.26 51.78 -28.93
CA GLY A 956 57.84 52.15 -27.59
C GLY A 956 57.53 50.99 -26.65
N GLN A 957 57.61 49.71 -27.07
CA GLN A 957 57.30 48.57 -26.20
C GLN A 957 58.35 48.39 -25.08
N TYR A 958 59.61 48.73 -25.37
CA TYR A 958 60.74 48.65 -24.45
C TYR A 958 61.54 49.95 -24.46
N PHE A 959 62.21 50.24 -23.34
CA PHE A 959 63.07 51.40 -23.17
C PHE A 959 64.46 50.94 -22.72
N TYR A 960 65.51 51.74 -22.94
CA TYR A 960 66.85 51.42 -22.44
C TYR A 960 67.53 52.60 -21.76
N GLN A 961 68.49 52.27 -20.90
CA GLN A 961 69.45 53.19 -20.28
C GLN A 961 70.83 52.53 -20.31
N VAL A 962 71.87 53.31 -20.56
CA VAL A 962 73.27 52.92 -20.35
C VAL A 962 73.79 53.67 -19.13
N ALA A 963 73.83 53.01 -17.97
CA ALA A 963 74.37 53.59 -16.76
C ALA A 963 75.91 53.51 -16.76
N LEU A 964 76.59 54.62 -16.50
CA LEU A 964 78.05 54.66 -16.32
C LEU A 964 78.41 54.73 -14.83
N ASP A 965 79.50 54.07 -14.44
CA ASP A 965 80.04 54.07 -13.09
C ASP A 965 80.97 55.28 -12.82
N GLY A 966 81.51 55.34 -11.59
CA GLY A 966 82.51 56.31 -11.18
C GLY A 966 82.06 57.78 -11.30
N PRO A 967 82.93 58.70 -11.78
CA PRO A 967 82.65 60.14 -11.79
C PRO A 967 81.55 60.55 -12.78
N ALA A 968 81.07 59.63 -13.64
CA ALA A 968 80.01 59.85 -14.61
C ALA A 968 78.62 59.42 -14.10
N THR A 969 78.52 58.70 -12.97
CA THR A 969 77.24 58.16 -12.46
C THR A 969 76.19 59.24 -12.22
N GLY A 970 74.96 59.00 -12.71
CA GLY A 970 73.79 59.85 -12.49
C GLY A 970 73.78 61.18 -13.25
N LYS A 971 74.90 61.57 -13.87
CA LYS A 971 75.01 62.83 -14.64
C LYS A 971 74.42 62.67 -16.04
N THR A 972 73.80 63.72 -16.56
CA THR A 972 73.28 63.80 -17.94
C THR A 972 73.72 65.11 -18.60
N GLY A 973 73.49 65.26 -19.91
CA GLY A 973 73.77 66.49 -20.66
C GLY A 973 75.19 67.03 -20.45
N GLN A 974 75.30 68.35 -20.21
CA GLN A 974 76.60 69.00 -20.06
C GLN A 974 77.42 68.50 -18.87
N GLU A 975 76.78 68.15 -17.75
CA GLU A 975 77.49 67.65 -16.57
C GLU A 975 78.17 66.31 -16.84
N LEU A 976 77.50 65.45 -17.61
CA LEU A 976 78.08 64.20 -18.10
C LEU A 976 79.22 64.48 -19.09
N LEU A 977 79.02 65.35 -20.08
CA LEU A 977 80.06 65.69 -21.06
C LEU A 977 81.33 66.22 -20.38
N ASN A 978 81.16 67.12 -19.41
CA ASN A 978 82.26 67.65 -18.59
C ASN A 978 82.95 66.55 -17.78
N ALA A 979 82.20 65.65 -17.15
CA ALA A 979 82.77 64.54 -16.38
C ALA A 979 83.59 63.58 -17.25
N LEU A 980 83.09 63.22 -18.44
CA LEU A 980 83.80 62.35 -19.39
C LEU A 980 85.06 63.02 -19.93
N LYS A 981 85.03 64.34 -20.22
CA LYS A 981 86.21 65.11 -20.65
C LYS A 981 87.26 65.26 -19.54
N ALA A 982 86.83 65.51 -18.31
CA ALA A 982 87.72 65.74 -17.16
C ALA A 982 88.41 64.47 -16.65
N ALA A 983 87.82 63.28 -16.86
CA ALA A 983 88.38 62.01 -16.40
C ALA A 983 89.65 61.55 -17.17
N GLY A 984 89.95 62.15 -18.33
CA GLY A 984 91.08 61.73 -19.16
C GLY A 984 90.90 60.32 -19.73
N THR A 985 91.99 59.54 -19.83
CA THR A 985 91.91 58.14 -20.24
C THR A 985 91.33 57.30 -19.09
N HIS A 986 90.09 56.88 -19.23
CA HIS A 986 89.36 56.13 -18.20
C HIS A 986 88.54 54.99 -18.81
N THR A 987 88.44 53.87 -18.10
CA THR A 987 87.56 52.76 -18.50
C THR A 987 86.39 52.70 -17.55
N TYR A 988 85.20 52.96 -18.08
CA TYR A 988 83.93 52.88 -17.38
C TYR A 988 83.30 51.49 -17.54
N THR A 989 82.56 51.03 -16.54
CA THR A 989 81.61 49.92 -16.66
C THR A 989 80.27 50.48 -17.16
N ALA A 990 80.00 50.33 -18.46
CA ALA A 990 78.72 50.71 -19.03
C ALA A 990 77.70 49.57 -18.83
N THR A 991 76.75 49.77 -17.91
CA THR A 991 75.66 48.82 -17.66
C THR A 991 74.45 49.19 -18.52
N VAL A 992 74.24 48.45 -19.60
CA VAL A 992 73.04 48.55 -20.44
C VAL A 992 71.90 47.85 -19.73
N LYS A 993 70.83 48.57 -19.43
CA LYS A 993 69.56 48.05 -18.92
C LYS A 993 68.47 48.26 -19.96
N VAL A 994 67.62 47.26 -20.15
CA VAL A 994 66.37 47.39 -20.90
C VAL A 994 65.20 47.23 -19.92
N PHE A 995 64.21 48.09 -20.05
CA PHE A 995 63.02 48.19 -19.21
C PHE A 995 61.77 47.96 -20.05
N GLY A 996 60.70 47.49 -19.43
CA GLY A 996 59.37 47.47 -20.04
C GLY A 996 58.78 48.88 -20.21
N ASN A 997 57.65 48.97 -20.91
CA ASN A 997 56.84 50.19 -21.02
C ASN A 997 55.75 50.24 -19.94
N LYS A 998 55.62 51.41 -19.30
CA LYS A 998 54.46 51.82 -18.50
C LYS A 998 54.01 53.22 -18.94
N ASP A 999 52.77 53.32 -19.41
CA ASP A 999 52.11 54.58 -19.81
C ASP A 999 52.91 55.42 -20.85
N GLY A 1000 53.63 54.74 -21.75
CA GLY A 1000 54.47 55.38 -22.78
C GLY A 1000 55.85 55.81 -22.28
N LYS A 1001 56.32 55.28 -21.15
CA LYS A 1001 57.61 55.58 -20.50
C LYS A 1001 58.29 54.31 -20.02
N ALA A 1002 59.57 54.41 -19.68
CA ALA A 1002 60.32 53.32 -19.08
C ALA A 1002 59.75 52.95 -17.70
N ASP A 1003 59.44 51.67 -17.51
CA ASP A 1003 59.13 51.10 -16.19
C ASP A 1003 60.43 50.67 -15.51
N GLU A 1004 61.04 51.57 -14.73
CA GLU A 1004 62.28 51.30 -14.01
C GLU A 1004 62.16 50.14 -12.99
N SER A 1005 60.94 49.74 -12.61
CA SER A 1005 60.68 48.57 -11.76
C SER A 1005 60.68 47.24 -12.52
N ASN A 1006 60.50 47.29 -13.85
CA ASN A 1006 60.44 46.13 -14.74
C ASN A 1006 61.70 46.07 -15.62
N VAL A 1007 62.81 45.61 -15.05
CA VAL A 1007 64.07 45.39 -15.78
C VAL A 1007 64.00 44.07 -16.55
N VAL A 1008 63.99 44.17 -17.87
CA VAL A 1008 63.81 43.06 -18.83
C VAL A 1008 65.13 42.36 -19.15
N ALA A 1009 66.19 43.15 -19.35
CA ALA A 1009 67.54 42.66 -19.63
C ALA A 1009 68.58 43.58 -18.99
N THR A 1010 69.76 43.04 -18.66
CA THR A 1010 70.91 43.83 -18.17
C THR A 1010 72.21 43.22 -18.63
N ARG A 1011 73.14 44.03 -19.15
CA ARG A 1011 74.47 43.59 -19.58
C ARG A 1011 75.53 44.66 -19.36
N GLN A 1012 76.72 44.26 -18.93
CA GLN A 1012 77.87 45.14 -18.78
C GLN A 1012 78.76 45.12 -20.03
N VAL A 1013 79.26 46.29 -20.40
CA VAL A 1013 80.23 46.53 -21.46
C VAL A 1013 81.33 47.43 -20.92
N PHE A 1014 82.60 47.06 -21.08
CA PHE A 1014 83.71 47.93 -20.68
C PHE A 1014 83.96 49.02 -21.73
N LEU A 1015 83.87 50.28 -21.31
CA LEU A 1015 83.93 51.45 -22.19
C LEU A 1015 85.20 52.25 -21.89
N SER A 1016 86.25 52.05 -22.69
CA SER A 1016 87.49 52.84 -22.58
C SER A 1016 87.37 54.14 -23.36
N ILE A 1017 87.31 55.27 -22.68
CA ILE A 1017 87.41 56.61 -23.27
C ILE A 1017 88.87 57.07 -23.17
N PHE A 1018 89.46 57.51 -24.27
CA PHE A 1018 90.83 58.05 -24.26
C PHE A 1018 90.84 59.56 -24.03
N GLY A 1019 91.76 60.02 -23.17
CA GLY A 1019 91.96 61.44 -22.88
C GLY A 1019 92.91 62.12 -23.87
N PHE A 1020 92.80 63.45 -23.96
CA PHE A 1020 93.67 64.27 -24.81
C PHE A 1020 95.03 64.48 -24.16
N GLY A 1021 96.09 63.95 -24.79
CA GLY A 1021 97.47 64.11 -24.29
C GLY A 1021 98.34 62.85 -24.37
N GLY A 1022 98.33 62.15 -25.50
CA GLY A 1022 99.21 61.00 -25.76
C GLY A 1022 99.26 60.69 -27.25
N SER A 1023 100.45 60.54 -27.81
CA SER A 1023 100.67 60.49 -29.27
C SER A 1023 99.87 59.42 -30.00
N THR A 1024 99.53 59.74 -31.26
CA THR A 1024 99.04 58.81 -32.28
C THR A 1024 99.74 57.45 -32.22
N ARG A 1025 99.02 56.40 -31.83
CA ARG A 1025 99.40 55.03 -32.17
C ARG A 1025 98.58 54.58 -33.36
N LYS A 1026 99.26 54.03 -34.37
CA LYS A 1026 98.61 53.34 -35.49
C LYS A 1026 97.90 52.10 -34.94
N ILE A 1027 96.80 51.72 -35.58
CA ILE A 1027 96.13 50.45 -35.33
C ILE A 1027 97.06 49.33 -35.85
N GLU A 1028 97.79 48.69 -34.95
CA GLU A 1028 98.34 47.35 -35.21
C GLU A 1028 97.32 46.32 -34.74
N LYS A 1029 96.91 45.43 -35.65
CA LYS A 1029 96.10 44.27 -35.32
C LYS A 1029 96.92 43.31 -34.47
N GLN A 1030 96.71 43.29 -33.15
CA GLN A 1030 97.15 42.18 -32.31
C GLN A 1030 96.03 41.16 -32.19
N THR A 1031 96.26 39.99 -32.80
CA THR A 1031 95.53 38.76 -32.55
C THR A 1031 96.04 38.08 -31.29
N GLU A 1032 95.22 38.03 -30.24
CA GLU A 1032 95.32 37.09 -29.11
C GLU A 1032 93.89 36.58 -28.89
N GLN A 1033 93.55 35.28 -28.97
CA GLN A 1033 94.03 34.13 -28.22
C GLN A 1033 94.08 34.36 -26.70
N ASN A 1034 92.94 34.12 -26.04
CA ASN A 1034 92.84 33.30 -24.82
C ASN A 1034 91.37 32.90 -24.63
N GLN A 1035 91.05 31.61 -24.42
CA GLN A 1035 91.19 30.84 -23.18
C GLN A 1035 90.33 31.38 -22.03
N LEU A 1036 89.37 30.54 -21.61
CA LEU A 1036 88.54 30.69 -20.43
C LEU A 1036 89.39 30.74 -19.14
N PRO A 1037 89.02 31.59 -18.18
CA PRO A 1037 89.25 31.33 -16.77
C PRO A 1037 87.94 31.18 -15.99
N THR A 1038 87.76 29.97 -15.45
CA THR A 1038 87.29 29.60 -14.11
C THR A 1038 86.58 30.66 -13.24
N ALA A 1039 85.43 30.29 -12.67
CA ALA A 1039 84.70 31.06 -11.67
C ALA A 1039 85.49 31.28 -10.36
N PRO A 1040 85.32 32.42 -9.66
CA PRO A 1040 85.71 32.61 -8.27
C PRO A 1040 84.60 32.26 -7.28
N ALA A 1041 84.99 31.91 -6.04
CA ALA A 1041 84.10 31.43 -4.99
C ALA A 1041 83.41 32.55 -4.19
N MET A 1042 82.28 32.22 -3.55
CA MET A 1042 81.64 33.00 -2.48
C MET A 1042 82.14 32.52 -1.10
N PRO A 1043 82.61 33.40 -0.21
CA PRO A 1043 83.02 33.02 1.14
C PRO A 1043 81.86 32.95 2.15
N ASN A 1044 82.05 32.11 3.17
CA ASN A 1044 81.20 31.92 4.35
C ASN A 1044 81.14 33.16 5.25
N ASN A 1045 79.96 33.45 5.83
CA ASN A 1045 79.68 33.31 7.28
C ASN A 1045 78.22 33.75 7.60
N MET A 1046 77.39 32.90 8.23
CA MET A 1046 77.18 32.79 9.70
C MET A 1046 76.43 33.99 10.32
N VAL A 1047 75.52 33.89 11.29
CA VAL A 1047 74.80 32.80 12.03
C VAL A 1047 73.65 33.53 12.79
N GLN A 1048 72.47 32.99 13.16
CA GLN A 1048 72.28 32.14 14.35
C GLN A 1048 70.79 31.76 14.57
N ASN A 1049 70.56 30.53 15.03
CA ASN A 1049 69.44 30.05 15.89
C ASN A 1049 67.96 30.15 15.42
N SER A 1050 67.08 29.18 15.76
CA SER A 1050 67.29 27.90 16.47
C SER A 1050 66.11 26.92 16.33
N GLN A 1051 66.39 25.64 16.63
CA GLN A 1051 65.45 24.59 17.11
C GLN A 1051 64.56 23.83 16.10
N THR A 1052 65.13 22.71 15.65
CA THR A 1052 64.53 21.37 15.40
C THR A 1052 63.96 20.75 16.72
N PRO A 1053 63.25 19.58 16.75
CA PRO A 1053 63.44 18.43 15.84
C PRO A 1053 62.28 17.46 15.48
N MET A 1054 62.59 16.58 14.51
CA MET A 1054 62.09 15.19 14.31
C MET A 1054 60.62 14.99 13.85
N GLN A 1055 60.26 13.94 13.10
CA GLN A 1055 60.99 12.69 12.76
C GLN A 1055 60.56 12.05 11.40
N GLU A 1056 61.45 11.19 10.87
CA GLU A 1056 61.30 10.03 9.96
C GLU A 1056 59.91 9.67 9.38
N ASN A 1057 59.80 9.19 8.13
CA ASN A 1057 60.35 7.87 7.75
C ASN A 1057 60.46 7.60 6.22
N MET A 1058 61.35 6.68 5.84
CA MET A 1058 61.50 6.15 4.47
C MET A 1058 60.89 4.74 4.30
N LYS A 1059 60.32 4.46 3.12
CA LYS A 1059 60.37 3.18 2.36
C LYS A 1059 59.63 3.40 1.02
N ALA A 1060 60.22 3.30 -0.18
CA ALA A 1060 61.04 2.27 -0.82
C ALA A 1060 60.24 1.11 -1.45
N GLN A 1061 60.04 1.19 -2.79
CA GLN A 1061 60.00 0.12 -3.81
C GLN A 1061 59.90 0.85 -5.19
N VAL A 1062 60.82 0.71 -6.16
CA VAL A 1062 61.41 -0.44 -6.89
C VAL A 1062 60.55 -0.89 -8.08
N ASP A 1063 61.15 -0.72 -9.26
CA ASP A 1063 60.96 -1.36 -10.57
C ASP A 1063 59.57 -1.53 -11.21
N GLN A 1064 59.41 -1.00 -12.44
CA GLN A 1064 59.51 -1.82 -13.65
C GLN A 1064 59.69 -0.96 -14.93
N VAL A 1065 60.22 -1.57 -16.00
CA VAL A 1065 60.65 -0.89 -17.23
C VAL A 1065 60.22 -1.68 -18.48
N HIS A 1066 59.98 -0.96 -19.59
CA HIS A 1066 59.84 -1.42 -21.00
C HIS A 1066 58.46 -1.98 -21.45
N PRO A 1067 58.15 -1.97 -22.78
CA PRO A 1067 58.74 -1.21 -23.91
C PRO A 1067 57.70 -0.50 -24.82
N MET A 1068 58.22 0.19 -25.85
CA MET A 1068 57.50 0.78 -27.00
C MET A 1068 56.67 -0.23 -27.82
N THR A 1069 55.65 0.28 -28.53
CA THR A 1069 55.26 -0.21 -29.87
C THR A 1069 54.85 0.93 -30.80
N ASN A 1070 55.38 0.91 -32.03
CA ASN A 1070 55.01 1.77 -33.17
C ASN A 1070 54.15 0.98 -34.17
N MET A 1071 53.10 1.58 -34.73
CA MET A 1071 52.58 1.36 -36.10
C MET A 1071 51.50 2.44 -36.39
N LYS A 1072 51.63 3.35 -37.37
CA LYS A 1072 51.64 3.26 -38.86
C LYS A 1072 50.29 2.92 -39.52
N GLN A 1073 49.67 3.90 -40.19
CA GLN A 1073 49.39 3.99 -41.65
C GLN A 1073 48.59 5.29 -41.93
N ASN A 1074 49.05 6.20 -42.81
CA ASN A 1074 48.73 6.32 -44.26
C ASN A 1074 47.20 6.40 -44.53
N THR A 1075 46.65 7.29 -45.36
CA THR A 1075 47.10 7.96 -46.61
C THR A 1075 46.26 9.26 -46.78
N ALA A 1076 46.43 10.22 -47.69
CA ALA A 1076 47.23 10.38 -48.92
C ALA A 1076 47.60 11.86 -49.17
N ALA A 1077 47.81 12.27 -50.43
CA ALA A 1077 48.12 13.64 -50.87
C ALA A 1077 47.18 14.14 -52.00
N MET A 1078 47.06 15.46 -52.15
CA MET A 1078 46.73 16.12 -53.41
C MET A 1078 47.47 17.47 -53.49
N MET A 1079 48.17 17.69 -54.61
CA MET A 1079 48.69 19.00 -55.01
C MET A 1079 47.70 19.64 -55.98
N ASP A 1080 47.54 20.96 -55.94
CA ASP A 1080 47.40 21.73 -57.17
C ASP A 1080 48.02 23.13 -56.99
N ASP A 1081 48.57 23.68 -58.06
CA ASP A 1081 49.38 24.90 -58.08
C ASP A 1081 48.83 25.87 -59.12
N LYS A 1082 48.47 27.09 -58.71
CA LYS A 1082 48.06 28.16 -59.64
C LYS A 1082 48.15 29.58 -59.06
N MET A 1083 49.25 30.23 -59.42
CA MET A 1083 49.41 31.66 -59.76
C MET A 1083 48.33 32.67 -59.29
N MET A 1084 48.77 33.76 -58.64
CA MET A 1084 49.06 35.02 -59.38
C MET A 1084 49.75 36.08 -58.49
N LYS A 1085 50.46 37.00 -59.14
CA LYS A 1085 51.06 38.23 -58.57
C LYS A 1085 49.98 39.19 -58.05
N LYS A 1086 50.33 40.15 -57.16
CA LYS A 1086 50.53 41.58 -57.51
C LYS A 1086 50.62 42.54 -56.29
N GLU A 1087 51.65 43.40 -56.32
CA GLU A 1087 51.83 44.74 -55.71
C GLU A 1087 51.47 45.05 -54.23
N LEU A 1088 52.47 45.57 -53.51
CA LEU A 1088 52.29 46.47 -52.35
C LEU A 1088 52.05 47.92 -52.84
N PRO A 1089 51.15 48.68 -52.21
CA PRO A 1089 51.18 50.13 -52.20
C PRO A 1089 51.79 50.70 -50.91
N GLN A 1090 52.41 51.87 -51.03
CA GLN A 1090 52.94 52.68 -49.93
C GLN A 1090 51.82 53.26 -49.06
N THR A 1091 52.12 53.56 -47.79
CA THR A 1091 51.40 54.60 -47.04
C THR A 1091 52.41 55.58 -46.43
N GLY A 1092 52.24 56.86 -46.72
CA GLY A 1092 52.99 57.94 -46.10
C GLY A 1092 52.26 58.46 -44.85
N SER A 1093 53.02 59.01 -43.90
CA SER A 1093 52.45 59.73 -42.75
C SER A 1093 52.38 61.23 -43.02
N GLU A 1094 51.33 61.88 -42.52
CA GLU A 1094 51.31 63.27 -42.02
C GLU A 1094 49.85 63.56 -41.58
N SER A 1095 49.48 64.52 -40.72
CA SER A 1095 50.05 65.11 -39.50
C SER A 1095 49.17 66.34 -39.18
N SER A 1096 48.42 66.28 -38.08
CA SER A 1096 48.05 67.41 -37.21
C SER A 1096 47.21 68.63 -37.68
N ALA A 1097 46.47 69.18 -36.70
CA ALA A 1097 45.92 70.54 -36.60
C ALA A 1097 44.70 70.89 -37.52
N THR A 1098 43.79 71.82 -37.18
CA THR A 1098 43.71 72.77 -36.05
C THR A 1098 42.25 73.06 -35.65
N LEU A 1099 42.04 73.65 -34.47
CA LEU A 1099 40.74 74.10 -33.94
C LEU A 1099 40.32 75.48 -34.49
N THR A 1100 39.06 75.69 -34.86
CA THR A 1100 38.47 77.04 -35.03
C THR A 1100 36.96 77.05 -34.72
N LEU A 1101 36.46 78.18 -34.23
CA LEU A 1101 35.13 78.35 -33.59
C LEU A 1101 34.24 79.32 -34.40
N ILE A 1102 32.93 79.34 -34.08
CA ILE A 1102 31.90 80.37 -34.39
C ILE A 1102 31.14 80.23 -35.74
N GLY A 1103 29.79 80.24 -35.66
CA GLY A 1103 28.90 80.48 -36.81
C GLY A 1103 27.43 80.10 -36.56
N MET A 1104 26.61 80.99 -35.99
CA MET A 1104 25.14 80.85 -35.96
C MET A 1104 24.49 81.34 -37.26
N ALA A 1105 23.42 80.70 -37.73
CA ALA A 1105 22.26 81.38 -38.36
C ALA A 1105 21.03 80.46 -38.51
N LEU A 1106 19.84 81.07 -38.56
CA LEU A 1106 18.49 80.47 -38.58
C LEU A 1106 17.89 80.39 -40.01
N ALA A 1107 16.71 79.75 -40.07
CA ALA A 1107 15.64 79.77 -41.09
C ALA A 1107 15.59 78.52 -42.03
N SER A 1108 14.70 77.52 -41.84
CA SER A 1108 13.22 77.49 -41.86
C SER A 1108 12.59 77.56 -43.26
N PHE A 1109 11.86 76.51 -43.70
CA PHE A 1109 10.43 76.56 -44.06
C PHE A 1109 9.83 75.18 -44.45
N ALA A 1110 8.54 74.99 -44.08
CA ALA A 1110 7.49 74.09 -44.62
C ALA A 1110 7.77 72.57 -44.90
N GLY A 1111 6.87 71.63 -44.58
CA GLY A 1111 5.62 71.69 -43.79
C GLY A 1111 4.60 70.59 -44.16
N PHE A 1112 3.74 70.19 -43.18
CA PHE A 1112 2.45 69.46 -43.33
C PHE A 1112 2.46 68.06 -44.02
N ALA A 1113 1.61 67.06 -43.70
CA ALA A 1113 0.48 66.88 -42.76
C ALA A 1113 0.31 65.35 -42.44
N LEU A 1114 -0.17 64.91 -41.25
CA LEU A 1114 -1.54 64.42 -40.95
C LEU A 1114 -2.08 63.26 -41.86
N ARG A 1115 -2.77 62.19 -41.41
CA ARG A 1115 -3.26 61.73 -40.09
C ARG A 1115 -3.90 60.31 -40.21
N LYS A 1116 -4.02 59.60 -39.08
CA LYS A 1116 -5.18 58.76 -38.65
C LYS A 1116 -5.27 57.24 -38.99
N LYS A 1117 -5.51 56.52 -37.89
CA LYS A 1117 -6.10 55.19 -37.61
C LYS A 1117 -7.33 54.78 -38.46
N SER A 1118 -7.45 53.48 -38.77
CA SER A 1118 -8.73 52.73 -38.86
C SER A 1118 -8.54 51.23 -38.54
N GLU A 1119 -9.57 50.61 -37.97
CA GLU A 1119 -9.74 49.16 -37.70
C GLU A 1119 -10.65 48.51 -38.77
N ASN A 1120 -10.84 47.18 -38.67
CA ASN A 1120 -11.71 46.27 -39.45
C ASN A 1120 -11.17 45.90 -40.85
N GLU A 1121 -11.02 44.63 -41.24
CA GLU A 1121 -11.69 43.37 -40.82
C GLU A 1121 -10.76 42.30 -40.21
#